data_AF-A0A1C7P3Q7-F1
#
_entry.id   AF-A0A1C7P3Q7-F1
#
_cell.length_a   1.000
_cell.length_b   1.000
_cell.length_c   1.000
_cell.angle_alpha   90.00
_cell.angle_beta   90.00
_cell.angle_gamma   90.00
#
_symmetry.space_group_name_H-M   'P 1'
#
loop_
_entity.id
_entity.type
_entity.pdbx_description
1 polymer ?
#
loop_
_entity_poly.entity_id
_entity_poly.type
_entity_poly.pdbx_seq_one_letter_code
_entity_poly.pdbx_strand_id
1 'polypeptide(L)'
;MRLEVVDIIYIMLLYRADDSIRRSGEALNQYISDKIEAVITQPDAVFNPLLRLETDLRAEAKRRKPPLNFKTVRPEDVAEELGNGWAVKKAGKRQTTLGRPKQHDQLLEDRIWSLLRMMGYQQMNGHRSTIEFKRTDGSIGRKQIDVFAADAETAIVAECKSRETRGRKSLQKDLQDTILLQEYIRKLIYSSYPNTAKPKIIWLYATNNIIWSESDLERAEDGKITVTTENEIQYFEAFLKHMGPAGKYQILGEFLKGQKVPGLEGVKIPAIKGRIAGETFFSFVVTPRNLLRIAFVNHQALNHPDGKPAYQRMISSSRIKEIGEFIKQGGFFPTNILVNFTSPPRFDPISNKENTDDNIKFGWLTLPQLYRSAWIIDGQHRLYGYSSITDKFLDQSLFVLAFNGMDTHKEADLFITINHKQKSVPKSLLVSLLADLRLGDSDARTATSALASAVVRAINTDKTSPLSRRFITHGVPPEANQNLTVSEAVNGLVRSELIGRVIGKGRLGGPLSGPTDEATITRAKIVLNAYFEELRKTNPERWEAGRTGYISTNPGIRAHLGLIAEVVKYLSQKTGQDFHAIQEKEFAACVVDFTKPLFDHFSSADDDAISQKFSRKFGEGGVKEYLYHLLKVIHDVHPDFGPQEFITWISQRESARVDEANAFVMNLSERLTNYVIETLKSIHGTHILPSGDAAFWEVGVESRRVKDNAYRKQQEDKQERRKPREAYFDLIDLEEIVKQKNNWDHFEYIFNMPMEDEKKGKKYYLDWISRYNELRRVAAHKNNMRTYTEEDIEFLDWLRSELTPKLKSIS
;
A
#
# COMPACT_ATOMS: atom_id res chain seq x y z
N MET A 1 51.84 34.52 4.25
CA MET A 1 53.14 33.97 3.82
C MET A 1 53.75 33.14 4.93
N ARG A 2 53.53 31.81 4.92
CA ARG A 2 54.28 30.73 5.61
C ARG A 2 53.47 29.44 5.45
N LEU A 3 53.32 28.98 4.19
CA LEU A 3 52.65 27.71 3.87
C LEU A 3 53.32 26.94 2.71
N GLU A 4 54.46 27.41 2.18
CA GLU A 4 55.07 26.81 0.96
C GLU A 4 56.27 25.88 1.23
N VAL A 5 56.70 25.68 2.48
CA VAL A 5 57.90 24.87 2.78
C VAL A 5 57.55 23.40 3.08
N VAL A 6 56.30 23.08 3.39
CA VAL A 6 55.88 21.71 3.78
C VAL A 6 55.67 20.81 2.55
N ASP A 7 55.25 21.36 1.42
CA ASP A 7 54.95 20.58 0.22
C ASP A 7 56.22 20.14 -0.56
N ILE A 8 57.31 20.90 -0.46
CA ILE A 8 58.59 20.56 -1.14
C ILE A 8 59.32 19.40 -0.43
N ILE A 9 59.21 19.31 0.90
CA ILE A 9 59.78 18.20 1.68
C ILE A 9 58.99 16.91 1.43
N TYR A 10 57.68 17.01 1.19
CA TYR A 10 56.81 15.87 0.90
C TYR A 10 57.13 15.18 -0.44
N ILE A 11 57.55 15.95 -1.45
CA ILE A 11 57.96 15.43 -2.76
C ILE A 11 59.37 14.83 -2.73
N MET A 12 60.29 15.35 -1.90
CA MET A 12 61.64 14.81 -1.76
C MET A 12 61.71 13.47 -1.02
N LEU A 13 60.79 13.21 -0.07
CA LEU A 13 60.76 11.95 0.70
C LEU A 13 60.16 10.76 -0.06
N LEU A 14 59.45 11.00 -1.17
CA LEU A 14 58.85 9.94 -2.00
C LEU A 14 59.85 9.24 -2.95
N TYR A 15 61.08 9.75 -3.10
CA TYR A 15 62.06 9.25 -4.09
C TYR A 15 63.25 8.45 -3.53
N ARG A 16 63.31 8.18 -2.22
CA ARG A 16 64.32 7.28 -1.63
C ARG A 16 63.69 6.36 -0.60
N ALA A 17 63.38 5.14 -1.04
CA ALA A 17 63.02 4.05 -0.15
C ALA A 17 64.29 3.41 0.41
N ASP A 18 64.39 3.31 1.74
CA ASP A 18 64.99 2.15 2.40
C ASP A 18 64.50 2.01 3.85
N ASP A 19 64.56 0.77 4.36
CA ASP A 19 63.97 0.06 5.51
C ASP A 19 63.62 0.78 6.86
N SER A 20 63.68 2.09 6.97
CA SER A 20 63.34 2.83 8.20
C SER A 20 61.82 2.98 8.48
N ILE A 21 60.95 2.59 7.53
CA ILE A 21 59.53 2.98 7.46
C ILE A 21 58.63 2.34 8.53
N ARG A 22 59.04 1.26 9.19
CA ARG A 22 58.16 0.56 10.14
C ARG A 22 57.98 1.27 11.48
N ARG A 23 59.04 1.90 12.01
CA ARG A 23 58.97 2.64 13.30
C ARG A 23 58.43 4.06 13.14
N SER A 24 58.69 4.70 11.99
CA SER A 24 58.17 6.05 11.67
C SER A 24 56.69 6.02 11.31
N GLY A 25 56.18 4.93 10.71
CA GLY A 25 54.75 4.75 10.42
C GLY A 25 53.89 4.60 11.68
N GLU A 26 54.38 3.93 12.72
CA GLU A 26 53.68 3.83 14.01
C GLU A 26 53.70 5.17 14.76
N ALA A 27 54.82 5.88 14.77
CA ALA A 27 54.90 7.21 15.38
C ALA A 27 54.07 8.27 14.61
N LEU A 28 53.99 8.16 13.28
CA LEU A 28 53.16 9.04 12.45
C LEU A 28 51.67 8.71 12.59
N ASN A 29 51.29 7.43 12.69
CA ASN A 29 49.92 7.03 12.98
C ASN A 29 49.51 7.42 14.40
N GLN A 30 50.40 7.32 15.39
CA GLN A 30 50.15 7.81 16.74
C GLN A 30 50.05 9.34 16.74
N TYR A 31 50.93 10.07 16.05
CA TYR A 31 50.86 11.52 15.96
C TYR A 31 49.61 12.03 15.23
N ILE A 32 49.17 11.34 14.17
CA ILE A 32 47.91 11.63 13.47
C ILE A 32 46.72 11.25 14.36
N SER A 33 46.77 10.13 15.07
CA SER A 33 45.73 9.71 16.02
C SER A 33 45.61 10.70 17.18
N ASP A 34 46.74 11.11 17.77
CA ASP A 34 46.82 12.08 18.87
C ASP A 34 46.41 13.49 18.39
N LYS A 35 46.72 13.87 17.14
CA LYS A 35 46.22 15.13 16.55
C LYS A 35 44.74 15.07 16.19
N ILE A 36 44.23 13.92 15.76
CA ILE A 36 42.79 13.71 15.54
C ILE A 36 42.07 13.72 16.89
N GLU A 37 42.60 13.08 17.93
CA GLU A 37 42.09 13.15 19.30
C GLU A 37 42.17 14.57 19.89
N ALA A 38 43.25 15.30 19.65
CA ALA A 38 43.42 16.70 20.08
C ALA A 38 42.55 17.69 19.28
N VAL A 39 42.11 17.35 18.07
CA VAL A 39 41.11 18.11 17.29
C VAL A 39 39.67 17.70 17.68
N ILE A 40 39.48 16.46 18.16
CA ILE A 40 38.19 15.95 18.66
C ILE A 40 37.92 16.44 20.09
N THR A 41 38.94 16.74 20.88
CA THR A 41 38.84 17.33 22.23
C THR A 41 38.84 18.86 22.19
N GLN A 42 37.76 19.43 21.65
CA GLN A 42 37.28 20.75 22.09
C GLN A 42 36.10 20.56 23.07
N PRO A 43 35.92 21.48 24.04
CA PRO A 43 35.12 21.22 25.24
C PRO A 43 33.63 21.02 24.91
N ASP A 44 33.00 20.14 25.68
CA ASP A 44 31.55 19.91 25.78
C ASP A 44 30.87 19.30 24.54
N ALA A 45 30.91 17.97 24.45
CA ALA A 45 30.08 17.22 23.50
C ALA A 45 28.58 17.50 23.76
N VAL A 46 28.02 18.36 22.91
CA VAL A 46 26.61 18.80 22.83
C VAL A 46 25.60 17.64 22.92
N PHE A 47 25.94 16.49 22.35
CA PHE A 47 25.26 15.22 22.55
C PHE A 47 26.27 14.22 23.11
N ASN A 48 25.88 13.48 24.14
CA ASN A 48 26.73 12.44 24.71
C ASN A 48 26.00 11.09 24.73
N PRO A 49 26.45 10.07 23.96
CA PRO A 49 27.56 10.11 22.99
C PRO A 49 27.17 10.68 21.60
N LEU A 50 28.07 11.44 20.96
CA LEU A 50 27.95 11.84 19.54
C LEU A 50 28.98 11.07 18.70
N LEU A 51 28.49 10.32 17.70
CA LEU A 51 29.30 9.52 16.80
C LEU A 51 29.71 10.34 15.56
N ARG A 52 31.00 10.36 15.27
CA ARG A 52 31.57 11.04 14.09
C ARG A 52 32.49 10.14 13.25
N LEU A 53 33.05 9.09 13.88
CA LEU A 53 33.92 8.15 13.18
C LEU A 53 33.09 7.11 12.42
N GLU A 54 33.49 6.84 11.18
CA GLU A 54 32.83 5.85 10.31
C GLU A 54 32.81 4.45 10.93
N THR A 55 33.83 4.09 11.72
CA THR A 55 33.89 2.84 12.48
C THR A 55 32.78 2.74 13.52
N ASP A 56 32.53 3.81 14.26
CA ASP A 56 31.54 3.85 15.33
C ASP A 56 30.12 3.88 14.76
N LEU A 57 29.92 4.66 13.69
CA LEU A 57 28.65 4.68 12.95
C LEU A 57 28.30 3.31 12.37
N ARG A 58 29.29 2.57 11.85
CA ARG A 58 29.08 1.18 11.38
C ARG A 58 28.78 0.22 12.52
N ALA A 59 29.48 0.33 13.64
CA ALA A 59 29.25 -0.51 14.82
C ALA A 59 27.84 -0.28 15.37
N GLU A 60 27.41 0.97 15.48
CA GLU A 60 26.09 1.36 15.94
C GLU A 60 25.00 0.89 14.95
N ALA A 61 25.19 1.07 13.65
CA ALA A 61 24.28 0.55 12.63
C ALA A 61 24.11 -0.97 12.73
N LYS A 62 25.19 -1.71 12.97
CA LYS A 62 25.16 -3.17 13.15
C LYS A 62 24.38 -3.58 14.41
N ARG A 63 24.43 -2.78 15.47
CA ARG A 63 23.66 -2.99 16.72
C ARG A 63 22.17 -2.71 16.54
N ARG A 64 21.82 -1.67 15.77
CA ARG A 64 20.44 -1.24 15.53
C ARG A 64 19.70 -2.10 14.50
N LYS A 65 20.40 -2.63 13.50
CA LYS A 65 19.81 -3.39 12.37
C LYS A 65 18.93 -4.59 12.76
N PRO A 66 19.31 -5.48 13.70
CA PRO A 66 18.49 -6.65 14.02
C PRO A 66 17.23 -6.27 14.80
N PRO A 67 16.10 -7.00 14.64
CA PRO A 67 14.89 -6.79 15.42
C PRO A 67 15.00 -7.32 16.87
N LEU A 68 16.15 -7.88 17.23
CA LEU A 68 16.44 -8.45 18.53
C LEU A 68 17.50 -7.60 19.23
N ASN A 69 17.34 -7.41 20.53
CA ASN A 69 18.44 -7.10 21.42
C ASN A 69 19.24 -8.37 21.68
N PHE A 70 20.56 -8.26 21.75
CA PHE A 70 21.45 -9.39 22.07
C PHE A 70 22.22 -9.11 23.34
N LYS A 71 22.48 -10.17 24.11
CA LYS A 71 23.47 -10.16 25.18
C LYS A 71 24.17 -11.50 25.24
N THR A 72 25.37 -11.50 25.80
CA THR A 72 26.15 -12.71 26.01
C THR A 72 26.33 -12.91 27.50
N VAL A 73 25.97 -14.10 27.98
CA VAL A 73 26.04 -14.48 29.40
C VAL A 73 26.81 -15.79 29.56
N ARG A 74 27.21 -16.12 30.78
CA ARG A 74 27.84 -17.42 31.06
C ARG A 74 26.78 -18.53 31.04
N PRO A 75 27.14 -19.80 30.78
CA PRO A 75 26.18 -20.90 30.73
C PRO A 75 25.32 -21.03 32.00
N GLU A 76 25.87 -20.74 33.17
CA GLU A 76 25.19 -20.76 34.47
C GLU A 76 24.05 -19.74 34.59
N ASP A 77 24.17 -18.58 33.92
CA ASP A 77 23.18 -17.49 34.00
C ASP A 77 22.02 -17.67 33.00
N VAL A 78 22.10 -18.66 32.10
CA VAL A 78 21.12 -18.81 31.01
C VAL A 78 19.70 -19.06 31.54
N ALA A 79 19.56 -19.87 32.59
CA ALA A 79 18.26 -20.23 33.14
C ALA A 79 17.49 -19.01 33.68
N GLU A 80 18.18 -18.12 34.40
CA GLU A 80 17.61 -16.86 34.90
C GLU A 80 17.14 -15.97 33.74
N GLU A 81 17.97 -15.85 32.70
CA GLU A 81 17.68 -14.94 31.60
C GLU A 81 16.57 -15.43 30.67
N LEU A 82 16.38 -16.74 30.56
CA LEU A 82 15.20 -17.32 29.93
C LEU A 82 13.92 -16.89 30.67
N GLY A 83 13.95 -16.82 32.01
CA GLY A 83 12.86 -16.29 32.83
C GLY A 83 12.59 -14.79 32.58
N ASN A 84 13.61 -14.02 32.23
CA ASN A 84 13.52 -12.59 31.87
C ASN A 84 13.10 -12.33 30.41
N GLY A 85 12.58 -13.36 29.72
CA GLY A 85 12.07 -13.28 28.35
C GLY A 85 13.14 -13.29 27.26
N TRP A 86 14.37 -13.71 27.57
CA TRP A 86 15.41 -13.94 26.56
C TRP A 86 15.30 -15.34 25.97
N ALA A 87 15.76 -15.52 24.73
CA ALA A 87 15.83 -16.82 24.07
C ALA A 87 17.26 -17.12 23.62
N VAL A 88 17.71 -18.37 23.76
CA VAL A 88 19.03 -18.80 23.28
C VAL A 88 19.11 -18.66 21.76
N LYS A 89 20.13 -17.95 21.28
CA LYS A 89 20.42 -17.79 19.84
C LYS A 89 21.65 -18.58 19.43
N LYS A 90 22.66 -18.64 20.30
CA LYS A 90 23.85 -19.46 20.08
C LYS A 90 24.38 -19.95 21.41
N ALA A 91 24.29 -21.25 21.64
CA ALA A 91 24.90 -21.90 22.81
C ALA A 91 26.41 -22.06 22.59
N GLY A 92 27.19 -21.86 23.65
CA GLY A 92 28.64 -22.06 23.63
C GLY A 92 29.16 -22.56 24.97
N LYS A 93 30.32 -23.23 24.97
CA LYS A 93 30.88 -23.88 26.16
C LYS A 93 31.30 -22.90 27.27
N ARG A 94 31.68 -21.67 26.91
CA ARG A 94 32.11 -20.61 27.85
C ARG A 94 31.16 -19.43 27.92
N GLN A 95 30.38 -19.22 26.86
CA GLN A 95 29.49 -18.07 26.69
C GLN A 95 28.33 -18.48 25.80
N THR A 96 27.13 -18.04 26.17
CA THR A 96 25.89 -18.25 25.43
C THR A 96 25.33 -16.89 25.01
N THR A 97 25.04 -16.74 23.71
CA THR A 97 24.39 -15.55 23.17
C THR A 97 22.88 -15.72 23.22
N LEU A 98 22.23 -14.76 23.87
CA LEU A 98 20.79 -14.66 24.03
C LEU A 98 20.24 -13.54 23.15
N GLY A 99 18.99 -13.65 22.73
CA GLY A 99 18.27 -12.63 21.99
C GLY A 99 16.86 -12.42 22.51
N ARG A 100 16.40 -11.17 22.58
CA ARG A 100 15.05 -10.78 22.97
C ARG A 100 14.48 -9.78 21.95
N PRO A 101 13.20 -9.86 21.55
CA PRO A 101 12.56 -8.85 20.70
C PRO A 101 12.78 -7.44 21.24
N LYS A 102 13.09 -6.51 20.33
CA LYS A 102 13.09 -5.08 20.65
C LYS A 102 11.66 -4.60 20.88
N GLN A 103 11.50 -3.68 21.81
CA GLN A 103 10.22 -3.01 22.04
C GLN A 103 9.87 -2.11 20.84
N HIS A 104 8.58 -1.83 20.66
CA HIS A 104 8.07 -1.10 19.49
C HIS A 104 8.57 0.35 19.39
N ASP A 105 8.94 0.97 20.51
CA ASP A 105 9.59 2.28 20.59
C ASP A 105 11.04 2.22 20.11
N GLN A 106 11.83 1.28 20.64
CA GLN A 106 13.20 1.06 20.23
C GLN A 106 13.32 0.71 18.75
N LEU A 107 12.39 -0.10 18.21
CA LEU A 107 12.34 -0.41 16.78
C LEU A 107 12.15 0.83 15.92
N LEU A 108 11.30 1.77 16.36
CA LEU A 108 11.08 3.02 15.64
C LEU A 108 12.31 3.92 15.70
N GLU A 109 12.96 4.06 16.86
CA GLU A 109 14.22 4.80 16.99
C GLU A 109 15.31 4.24 16.07
N ASP A 110 15.49 2.91 16.09
CA ASP A 110 16.48 2.22 15.27
C ASP A 110 16.18 2.37 13.77
N ARG A 111 14.90 2.40 13.40
CA ARG A 111 14.42 2.62 12.04
C ARG A 111 14.76 4.04 11.56
N ILE A 112 14.43 5.06 12.35
CA ILE A 112 14.74 6.47 12.02
C ILE A 112 16.25 6.70 11.99
N TRP A 113 16.99 6.19 12.98
CA TRP A 113 18.45 6.28 12.97
C TRP A 113 19.04 5.64 11.71
N SER A 114 18.57 4.44 11.33
CA SER A 114 19.03 3.76 10.12
C SER A 114 18.67 4.54 8.84
N LEU A 115 17.49 5.15 8.79
CA LEU A 115 17.06 6.02 7.69
C LEU A 115 18.02 7.21 7.51
N LEU A 116 18.32 7.94 8.60
CA LEU A 116 19.24 9.07 8.56
C LEU A 116 20.67 8.62 8.20
N ARG A 117 21.09 7.44 8.62
CA ARG A 117 22.36 6.85 8.19
C ARG A 117 22.38 6.57 6.69
N MET A 118 21.29 6.05 6.11
CA MET A 118 21.15 5.84 4.68
C MET A 118 21.14 7.15 3.87
N MET A 119 20.69 8.25 4.48
CA MET A 119 20.78 9.61 3.91
C MET A 119 22.22 10.15 3.88
N GLY A 120 23.19 9.48 4.52
CA GLY A 120 24.60 9.86 4.49
C GLY A 120 25.01 10.91 5.53
N TYR A 121 24.25 11.08 6.62
CA TYR A 121 24.66 11.96 7.71
C TYR A 121 25.96 11.47 8.37
N GLN A 122 26.85 12.43 8.68
CA GLN A 122 28.20 12.16 9.18
C GLN A 122 28.31 12.27 10.71
N GLN A 123 27.44 13.07 11.33
CA GLN A 123 27.37 13.18 12.79
C GLN A 123 26.03 12.61 13.24
N MET A 124 26.03 11.63 14.13
CA MET A 124 24.80 10.99 14.62
C MET A 124 24.90 10.66 16.10
N ASN A 125 23.80 10.68 16.83
CA ASN A 125 23.80 10.28 18.24
C ASN A 125 24.10 8.78 18.41
N GLY A 126 24.81 8.41 19.48
CA GLY A 126 24.98 7.02 19.88
C GLY A 126 23.85 6.54 20.80
N HIS A 127 24.05 5.41 21.49
CA HIS A 127 22.98 4.84 22.30
C HIS A 127 22.63 5.71 23.52
N ARG A 128 21.33 5.94 23.75
CA ARG A 128 20.79 6.70 24.89
C ARG A 128 21.44 8.08 25.05
N SER A 129 21.56 8.78 23.94
CA SER A 129 22.24 10.07 23.93
C SER A 129 21.44 11.15 24.65
N THR A 130 22.14 11.90 25.47
CA THR A 130 21.55 13.02 26.22
C THR A 130 22.18 14.34 25.79
N ILE A 131 21.39 15.39 25.93
CA ILE A 131 21.83 16.77 25.82
C ILE A 131 21.77 17.43 27.19
N GLU A 132 22.74 18.30 27.45
CA GLU A 132 22.73 19.20 28.60
C GLU A 132 22.61 20.63 28.08
N PHE A 133 21.72 21.42 28.68
CA PHE A 133 21.53 22.82 28.29
C PHE A 133 21.33 23.70 29.52
N LYS A 134 21.88 24.91 29.48
CA LYS A 134 21.72 25.89 30.55
C LYS A 134 20.44 26.70 30.34
N ARG A 135 19.57 26.73 31.35
CA ARG A 135 18.36 27.55 31.36
C ARG A 135 18.69 29.02 31.66
N THR A 136 17.71 29.91 31.44
CA THR A 136 17.85 31.35 31.69
C THR A 136 18.18 31.70 33.14
N ASP A 137 17.71 30.89 34.10
CA ASP A 137 18.01 31.02 35.54
C ASP A 137 19.39 30.46 35.93
N GLY A 138 20.15 29.94 34.97
CA GLY A 138 21.46 29.33 35.19
C GLY A 138 21.44 27.86 35.58
N SER A 139 20.27 27.26 35.82
CA SER A 139 20.14 25.82 36.09
C SER A 139 20.49 24.98 34.86
N ILE A 140 21.00 23.76 35.09
CA ILE A 140 21.30 22.81 34.02
C ILE A 140 20.09 21.88 33.82
N GLY A 141 19.55 21.90 32.61
CA GLY A 141 18.57 20.92 32.14
C GLY A 141 19.25 19.76 31.42
N ARG A 142 18.68 18.57 31.55
CA ARG A 142 19.07 17.37 30.80
C ARG A 142 17.87 16.80 30.07
N LYS A 143 18.05 16.37 28.83
CA LYS A 143 17.01 15.72 28.03
C LYS A 143 17.64 14.62 27.18
N GLN A 144 16.99 13.47 27.11
CA GLN A 144 17.35 12.43 26.14
C GLN A 144 16.75 12.82 24.78
N ILE A 145 17.53 12.66 23.72
CA ILE A 145 17.09 12.83 22.34
C ILE A 145 17.17 11.48 21.65
N ASP A 146 16.03 11.02 21.11
CA ASP A 146 15.88 9.68 20.56
C ASP A 146 16.80 9.48 19.35
N VAL A 147 16.72 10.39 18.37
CA VAL A 147 17.62 10.40 17.21
C VAL A 147 18.08 11.82 16.89
N PHE A 148 19.39 11.99 16.69
CA PHE A 148 19.99 13.21 16.18
C PHE A 148 20.94 12.87 15.03
N ALA A 149 20.89 13.66 13.97
CA ALA A 149 21.86 13.58 12.88
C ALA A 149 22.15 14.96 12.31
N ALA A 150 23.40 15.23 11.93
CA ALA A 150 23.79 16.52 11.35
C ALA A 150 24.93 16.39 10.33
N ASP A 151 24.97 17.35 9.41
CA ASP A 151 26.07 17.63 8.49
C ASP A 151 26.32 19.14 8.41
N ALA A 152 26.99 19.60 7.36
CA ALA A 152 27.31 21.01 7.17
C ALA A 152 26.09 21.88 6.79
N GLU A 153 25.03 21.30 6.24
CA GLU A 153 23.87 22.06 5.73
C GLU A 153 22.62 21.88 6.59
N THR A 154 22.48 20.75 7.28
CA THR A 154 21.23 20.32 7.93
C THR A 154 21.48 19.58 9.24
N ALA A 155 20.57 19.75 10.19
CA ALA A 155 20.51 18.99 11.43
C ALA A 155 19.07 18.51 11.66
N ILE A 156 18.89 17.23 12.00
CA ILE A 156 17.61 16.63 12.33
C ILE A 156 17.63 16.27 13.81
N VAL A 157 16.65 16.77 14.55
CA VAL A 157 16.35 16.38 15.93
C VAL A 157 15.01 15.66 15.90
N ALA A 158 15.01 14.37 16.20
CA ALA A 158 13.82 13.54 16.12
C ALA A 158 13.42 12.95 17.47
N GLU A 159 12.13 13.08 17.79
CA GLU A 159 11.46 12.34 18.86
C GLU A 159 10.62 11.22 18.24
N CYS A 160 10.72 10.02 18.80
CA CYS A 160 10.07 8.82 18.31
C CYS A 160 8.92 8.44 19.27
N LYS A 161 7.68 8.41 18.77
CA LYS A 161 6.52 8.01 19.57
C LYS A 161 5.78 6.85 18.91
N SER A 162 5.56 5.77 19.65
CA SER A 162 4.84 4.62 19.11
C SER A 162 3.84 4.00 20.08
N ARG A 163 3.01 3.12 19.54
CA ARG A 163 2.15 2.18 20.26
C ARG A 163 2.39 0.77 19.74
N GLU A 164 2.14 -0.22 20.58
CA GLU A 164 2.12 -1.62 20.15
C GLU A 164 0.98 -1.86 19.16
N THR A 165 -0.26 -1.51 19.56
CA THR A 165 -1.45 -1.57 18.71
C THR A 165 -1.83 -0.19 18.20
N ARG A 166 -2.25 -0.11 16.92
CA ARG A 166 -2.62 1.15 16.28
C ARG A 166 -3.84 1.80 16.94
N GLY A 167 -3.80 3.12 17.10
CA GLY A 167 -4.92 3.91 17.62
C GLY A 167 -4.50 5.27 18.17
N ARG A 168 -5.44 5.96 18.81
CA ARG A 168 -5.24 7.35 19.27
C ARG A 168 -4.31 7.43 20.48
N LYS A 169 -3.46 8.46 20.49
CA LYS A 169 -2.60 8.84 21.62
C LYS A 169 -2.44 10.36 21.59
N SER A 170 -2.73 11.04 22.70
CA SER A 170 -2.42 12.46 22.81
C SER A 170 -0.91 12.63 22.95
N LEU A 171 -0.37 13.57 22.17
CA LEU A 171 1.05 13.96 22.22
C LEU A 171 1.22 15.40 22.68
N GLN A 172 0.18 16.00 23.27
CA GLN A 172 0.16 17.39 23.72
C GLN A 172 1.36 17.73 24.62
N LYS A 173 1.57 16.94 25.67
CA LYS A 173 2.66 17.15 26.63
C LYS A 173 4.03 17.00 25.95
N ASP A 174 4.21 15.95 25.16
CA ASP A 174 5.46 15.72 24.42
C ASP A 174 5.79 16.92 23.51
N LEU A 175 4.82 17.40 22.72
CA LEU A 175 4.99 18.53 21.82
C LEU A 175 5.32 19.81 22.57
N GLN A 176 4.58 20.10 23.65
CA GLN A 176 4.83 21.28 24.48
C GLN A 176 6.24 21.26 25.07
N ASP A 177 6.67 20.12 25.62
CA ASP A 177 8.02 19.94 26.15
C ASP A 177 9.08 20.19 25.06
N THR A 178 8.89 19.64 23.85
CA THR A 178 9.83 19.87 22.73
C THR A 178 9.88 21.35 22.35
N ILE A 179 8.73 22.01 22.17
CA ILE A 179 8.65 23.43 21.79
C ILE A 179 9.40 24.30 22.80
N LEU A 180 9.22 24.05 24.10
CA LEU A 180 9.93 24.77 25.18
C LEU A 180 11.45 24.57 25.12
N LEU A 181 11.91 23.43 24.60
CA LEU A 181 13.33 23.09 24.52
C LEU A 181 14.01 23.50 23.20
N GLN A 182 13.25 23.82 22.15
CA GLN A 182 13.80 24.10 20.82
C GLN A 182 14.88 25.18 20.82
N GLU A 183 14.69 26.28 21.54
CA GLU A 183 15.65 27.39 21.55
C GLU A 183 16.97 27.04 22.26
N TYR A 184 16.90 26.24 23.33
CA TYR A 184 18.09 25.76 24.02
C TYR A 184 18.89 24.82 23.12
N ILE A 185 18.21 23.86 22.50
CA ILE A 185 18.82 22.89 21.59
C ILE A 185 19.36 23.58 20.32
N ARG A 186 18.64 24.57 19.78
CA ARG A 186 19.08 25.36 18.61
C ARG A 186 20.40 26.07 18.89
N LYS A 187 20.50 26.77 20.03
CA LYS A 187 21.73 27.44 20.46
C LYS A 187 22.89 26.46 20.60
N LEU A 188 22.61 25.30 21.19
CA LEU A 188 23.57 24.22 21.39
C LEU A 188 24.07 23.60 20.07
N ILE A 189 23.17 23.38 19.10
CA ILE A 189 23.57 22.92 17.76
C ILE A 189 24.43 24.00 17.09
N TYR A 190 23.99 25.27 17.11
CA TYR A 190 24.71 26.35 16.45
C TYR A 190 26.09 26.66 17.03
N SER A 191 26.34 26.39 18.32
CA SER A 191 27.66 26.54 18.91
C SER A 191 28.68 25.54 18.36
N SER A 192 28.21 24.38 17.84
CA SER A 192 29.07 23.38 17.18
C SER A 192 29.53 23.82 15.78
N TYR A 193 29.03 24.94 15.25
CA TYR A 193 29.32 25.46 13.91
C TYR A 193 29.70 26.95 13.95
N PRO A 194 30.75 27.37 14.70
CA PRO A 194 31.03 28.79 14.96
C PRO A 194 31.46 29.57 13.71
N ASN A 195 32.11 28.92 12.75
CA ASN A 195 32.74 29.56 11.57
C ASN A 195 32.20 29.04 10.22
N THR A 196 31.02 28.44 10.21
CA THR A 196 30.37 27.94 8.99
C THR A 196 28.93 28.44 8.92
N ALA A 197 28.30 28.32 7.74
CA ALA A 197 26.86 28.49 7.64
C ALA A 197 26.16 27.60 8.69
N LYS A 198 25.17 28.17 9.38
CA LYS A 198 24.42 27.42 10.40
C LYS A 198 23.53 26.39 9.69
N PRO A 199 23.53 25.12 10.15
CA PRO A 199 22.69 24.11 9.53
C PRO A 199 21.20 24.46 9.71
N LYS A 200 20.38 24.12 8.72
CA LYS A 200 18.92 24.15 8.85
C LYS A 200 18.48 23.05 9.81
N ILE A 201 17.83 23.43 10.91
CA ILE A 201 17.34 22.48 11.91
C ILE A 201 15.93 22.03 11.54
N ILE A 202 15.72 20.72 11.51
CA ILE A 202 14.45 20.06 11.27
C ILE A 202 14.04 19.38 12.57
N TRP A 203 12.91 19.80 13.13
CA TRP A 203 12.27 19.16 14.27
C TRP A 203 11.33 18.09 13.76
N LEU A 204 11.58 16.83 14.11
CA LEU A 204 10.87 15.68 13.56
C LEU A 204 10.14 14.92 14.67
N TYR A 205 8.85 14.68 14.50
CA TYR A 205 8.13 13.68 15.28
C TYR A 205 7.90 12.48 14.38
N ALA A 206 8.66 11.42 14.63
CA ALA A 206 8.48 10.15 13.95
C ALA A 206 7.48 9.30 14.76
N THR A 207 6.43 8.81 14.10
CA THR A 207 5.43 7.97 14.77
C THR A 207 5.22 6.62 14.13
N ASN A 208 4.82 5.64 14.94
CA ASN A 208 4.36 4.34 14.49
C ASN A 208 3.11 3.93 15.26
N ASN A 209 2.07 3.48 14.56
CA ASN A 209 0.81 3.01 15.16
C ASN A 209 0.05 4.09 15.97
N ILE A 210 0.24 5.37 15.64
CA ILE A 210 -0.47 6.48 16.28
C ILE A 210 -1.44 7.11 15.27
N ILE A 211 -2.70 7.21 15.66
CA ILE A 211 -3.71 8.05 15.00
C ILE A 211 -3.70 9.39 15.72
N TRP A 212 -3.37 10.45 14.99
CA TRP A 212 -3.22 11.79 15.56
C TRP A 212 -4.58 12.46 15.83
N SER A 213 -4.59 13.44 16.72
CA SER A 213 -5.70 14.39 16.87
C SER A 213 -5.41 15.64 16.02
N GLU A 214 -6.47 16.32 15.57
CA GLU A 214 -6.32 17.60 14.85
C GLU A 214 -5.56 18.62 15.71
N SER A 215 -5.94 18.74 17.00
CA SER A 215 -5.29 19.66 17.94
C SER A 215 -3.79 19.38 18.17
N ASP A 216 -3.35 18.12 18.11
CA ASP A 216 -1.92 17.80 18.24
C ASP A 216 -1.16 18.07 16.94
N LEU A 217 -1.81 17.92 15.78
CA LEU A 217 -1.21 18.30 14.49
C LEU A 217 -1.05 19.82 14.37
N GLU A 218 -2.09 20.59 14.75
CA GLU A 218 -2.03 22.06 14.82
C GLU A 218 -0.89 22.52 15.75
N ARG A 219 -0.78 21.92 16.94
CA ARG A 219 0.32 22.25 17.87
C ARG A 219 1.69 21.91 17.31
N ALA A 220 1.82 20.80 16.57
CA ALA A 220 3.07 20.46 15.90
C ALA A 220 3.41 21.49 14.82
N GLU A 221 2.42 21.93 14.03
CA GLU A 221 2.58 22.98 13.01
C GLU A 221 3.01 24.32 13.63
N ASP A 222 2.34 24.77 14.70
CA ASP A 222 2.70 25.97 15.47
C ASP A 222 4.15 25.91 15.97
N GLY A 223 4.56 24.73 16.45
CA GLY A 223 5.93 24.42 16.87
C GLY A 223 6.94 24.25 15.73
N LYS A 224 6.52 24.35 14.47
CA LYS A 224 7.33 24.02 13.27
C LYS A 224 7.96 22.63 13.35
N ILE A 225 7.20 21.67 13.86
CA ILE A 225 7.57 20.27 14.02
C ILE A 225 6.97 19.49 12.84
N THR A 226 7.83 18.86 12.05
CA THR A 226 7.42 17.95 10.98
C THR A 226 6.94 16.64 11.60
N VAL A 227 5.67 16.29 11.37
CA VAL A 227 5.14 14.97 11.75
C VAL A 227 5.32 13.99 10.60
N THR A 228 6.06 12.91 10.84
CA THR A 228 6.33 11.84 9.88
C THR A 228 5.84 10.51 10.46
N THR A 229 4.83 9.92 9.83
CA THR A 229 4.29 8.63 10.25
C THR A 229 5.03 7.50 9.57
N GLU A 230 4.75 6.28 9.99
CA GLU A 230 5.19 5.05 9.35
C GLU A 230 4.99 5.01 7.82
N ASN A 231 3.99 5.70 7.26
CA ASN A 231 3.76 5.77 5.82
C ASN A 231 4.88 6.53 5.12
N GLU A 232 5.19 7.74 5.59
CA GLU A 232 6.28 8.53 5.05
C GLU A 232 7.63 7.85 5.30
N ILE A 233 7.84 7.24 6.47
CA ILE A 233 9.07 6.49 6.79
C ILE A 233 9.26 5.32 5.81
N GLN A 234 8.24 4.48 5.61
CA GLN A 234 8.29 3.33 4.70
C GLN A 234 8.60 3.78 3.26
N TYR A 235 8.01 4.90 2.84
CA TYR A 235 8.33 5.50 1.56
C TYR A 235 9.78 5.98 1.50
N PHE A 236 10.27 6.71 2.50
CA PHE A 236 11.64 7.22 2.53
C PHE A 236 12.65 6.08 2.52
N GLU A 237 12.40 4.99 3.24
CA GLU A 237 13.24 3.79 3.22
C GLU A 237 13.25 3.13 1.85
N ALA A 238 12.07 2.92 1.25
CA ALA A 238 11.95 2.39 -0.10
C ALA A 238 12.71 3.30 -1.07
N PHE A 239 12.52 4.62 -0.97
CA PHE A 239 13.14 5.60 -1.83
C PHE A 239 14.67 5.58 -1.72
N LEU A 240 15.23 5.66 -0.52
CA LEU A 240 16.67 5.61 -0.30
C LEU A 240 17.28 4.26 -0.70
N LYS A 241 16.55 3.15 -0.54
CA LYS A 241 17.00 1.83 -1.03
C LYS A 241 17.19 1.81 -2.55
N HIS A 242 16.38 2.58 -3.28
CA HIS A 242 16.50 2.70 -4.74
C HIS A 242 17.52 3.77 -5.15
N MET A 243 17.46 4.93 -4.49
CA MET A 243 18.18 6.15 -4.88
C MET A 243 19.57 6.28 -4.26
N GLY A 244 19.90 5.54 -3.21
CA GLY A 244 21.12 5.76 -2.44
C GLY A 244 21.13 7.10 -1.67
N PRO A 245 22.31 7.55 -1.22
CA PRO A 245 22.46 8.72 -0.35
C PRO A 245 21.89 10.03 -0.92
N ALA A 246 21.96 10.27 -2.24
CA ALA A 246 21.36 11.48 -2.82
C ALA A 246 19.82 11.51 -2.72
N GLY A 247 19.18 10.41 -2.36
CA GLY A 247 17.77 10.43 -2.00
C GLY A 247 17.50 11.32 -0.78
N LYS A 248 18.52 11.66 0.02
CA LYS A 248 18.48 12.71 1.05
C LYS A 248 17.86 14.01 0.52
N TYR A 249 18.21 14.46 -0.68
CA TYR A 249 17.73 15.75 -1.19
C TYR A 249 16.23 15.76 -1.47
N GLN A 250 15.64 14.63 -1.87
CA GLN A 250 14.19 14.51 -1.97
C GLN A 250 13.54 14.67 -0.60
N ILE A 251 14.04 13.95 0.41
CA ILE A 251 13.50 13.95 1.77
C ILE A 251 13.61 15.36 2.39
N LEU A 252 14.78 16.00 2.25
CA LEU A 252 14.98 17.39 2.66
C LEU A 252 14.09 18.35 1.87
N GLY A 253 13.85 18.07 0.59
CA GLY A 253 12.88 18.79 -0.23
C GLY A 253 11.47 18.79 0.39
N GLU A 254 11.10 17.73 1.10
CA GLU A 254 9.83 17.67 1.83
C GLU A 254 9.86 18.42 3.15
N PHE A 255 10.93 18.26 3.93
CA PHE A 255 11.02 18.89 5.25
C PHE A 255 11.31 20.39 5.21
N LEU A 256 12.03 20.86 4.19
CA LEU A 256 12.52 22.22 4.07
C LEU A 256 11.94 22.95 2.85
N LYS A 257 10.84 22.45 2.27
CA LYS A 257 10.19 23.00 1.09
C LYS A 257 10.10 24.53 1.16
N GLY A 258 10.54 25.21 0.10
CA GLY A 258 10.47 26.67 0.01
C GLY A 258 11.47 27.43 0.90
N GLN A 259 12.28 26.74 1.71
CA GLN A 259 13.39 27.37 2.44
C GLN A 259 14.64 27.47 1.57
N LYS A 260 15.49 28.46 1.88
CA LYS A 260 16.77 28.64 1.19
C LYS A 260 17.72 27.46 1.42
N VAL A 261 18.36 27.01 0.35
CA VAL A 261 19.45 26.02 0.35
C VAL A 261 20.78 26.77 0.57
N PRO A 262 21.46 26.60 1.72
CA PRO A 262 22.70 27.32 2.00
C PRO A 262 23.79 27.08 0.95
N GLY A 263 23.98 25.84 0.51
CA GLY A 263 25.02 25.48 -0.46
C GLY A 263 24.83 25.99 -1.89
N LEU A 264 23.75 26.71 -2.20
CA LEU A 264 23.53 27.33 -3.52
C LEU A 264 23.66 28.85 -3.53
N GLU A 265 24.00 29.45 -2.38
CA GLU A 265 24.23 30.88 -2.30
C GLU A 265 25.38 31.29 -3.24
N GLY A 266 25.16 32.33 -4.05
CA GLY A 266 26.15 32.85 -5.00
C GLY A 266 26.38 32.03 -6.27
N VAL A 267 25.73 30.87 -6.45
CA VAL A 267 25.91 30.04 -7.66
C VAL A 267 25.24 30.70 -8.88
N LYS A 268 26.07 31.15 -9.84
CA LYS A 268 25.66 31.70 -11.13
C LYS A 268 26.28 30.90 -12.28
N ILE A 269 25.49 30.60 -13.31
CA ILE A 269 25.90 29.78 -14.45
C ILE A 269 25.53 30.46 -15.78
N PRO A 270 26.34 30.32 -16.84
CA PRO A 270 25.99 30.84 -18.17
C PRO A 270 24.78 30.07 -18.71
N ALA A 271 23.84 30.78 -19.33
CA ALA A 271 22.60 30.21 -19.83
C ALA A 271 22.07 30.92 -21.09
N ILE A 272 21.31 30.17 -21.86
CA ILE A 272 20.52 30.63 -23.00
C ILE A 272 19.06 30.70 -22.55
N LYS A 273 18.40 31.83 -22.76
CA LYS A 273 16.96 32.02 -22.56
C LYS A 273 16.27 32.10 -23.92
N GLY A 274 15.17 31.37 -24.09
CA GLY A 274 14.35 31.44 -25.30
C GLY A 274 12.89 31.09 -25.06
N ARG A 275 12.12 30.92 -26.15
CA ARG A 275 10.74 30.42 -26.10
C ARG A 275 10.56 29.20 -26.99
N ILE A 276 9.82 28.19 -26.51
CA ILE A 276 9.44 27.00 -27.27
C ILE A 276 7.99 26.62 -26.95
N ALA A 277 7.16 26.42 -27.96
CA ALA A 277 5.73 26.10 -27.82
C ALA A 277 4.96 27.06 -26.88
N GLY A 278 5.32 28.35 -26.88
CA GLY A 278 4.73 29.38 -26.01
C GLY A 278 5.31 29.47 -24.61
N GLU A 279 6.17 28.54 -24.21
CA GLU A 279 6.79 28.49 -22.88
C GLU A 279 8.20 29.10 -22.88
N THR A 280 8.57 29.77 -21.79
CA THR A 280 9.96 30.26 -21.61
C THR A 280 10.83 29.10 -21.15
N PHE A 281 11.98 28.93 -21.80
CA PHE A 281 12.99 27.94 -21.40
C PHE A 281 14.35 28.59 -21.10
N PHE A 282 15.13 27.89 -20.28
CA PHE A 282 16.54 28.13 -20.04
C PHE A 282 17.34 26.88 -20.42
N SER A 283 18.42 27.02 -21.19
CA SER A 283 19.39 25.96 -21.45
C SER A 283 20.73 26.33 -20.84
N PHE A 284 21.29 25.43 -20.04
CA PHE A 284 22.52 25.68 -19.29
C PHE A 284 23.25 24.38 -18.93
N VAL A 285 24.50 24.53 -18.48
CA VAL A 285 25.30 23.44 -17.91
C VAL A 285 25.44 23.65 -16.40
N VAL A 286 25.22 22.60 -15.62
CA VAL A 286 25.31 22.61 -14.16
C VAL A 286 25.96 21.33 -13.64
N THR A 287 26.46 21.34 -12.41
CA THR A 287 26.96 20.13 -11.75
C THR A 287 25.82 19.34 -11.09
N PRO A 288 25.92 18.00 -11.00
CA PRO A 288 25.04 17.17 -10.18
C PRO A 288 24.94 17.68 -8.74
N ARG A 289 26.07 18.12 -8.16
CA ARG A 289 26.14 18.70 -6.80
C ARG A 289 25.13 19.84 -6.58
N ASN A 290 25.00 20.72 -7.57
CA ASN A 290 24.11 21.88 -7.46
C ASN A 290 22.67 21.53 -7.82
N LEU A 291 22.45 20.73 -8.87
CA LEU A 291 21.10 20.38 -9.31
C LEU A 291 20.37 19.49 -8.28
N LEU A 292 21.05 18.48 -7.72
CA LEU A 292 20.46 17.54 -6.76
C LEU A 292 19.86 18.24 -5.52
N ARG A 293 20.46 19.36 -5.07
CA ARG A 293 20.02 20.11 -3.89
C ARG A 293 18.61 20.72 -4.02
N ILE A 294 18.19 21.00 -5.25
CA ILE A 294 16.91 21.64 -5.55
C ILE A 294 15.97 20.76 -6.35
N ALA A 295 16.53 19.71 -6.96
CA ALA A 295 15.80 18.79 -7.79
C ALA A 295 14.90 17.88 -6.96
N PHE A 296 13.69 17.65 -7.45
CA PHE A 296 12.74 16.73 -6.81
C PHE A 296 11.89 16.01 -7.83
N VAL A 297 11.27 14.94 -7.34
CA VAL A 297 10.32 14.10 -8.04
C VAL A 297 9.03 14.03 -7.25
N ASN A 298 7.88 14.21 -7.90
CA ASN A 298 6.58 13.96 -7.25
C ASN A 298 6.28 12.46 -7.19
N HIS A 299 6.15 11.92 -5.97
CA HIS A 299 5.77 10.52 -5.70
C HIS A 299 4.44 10.43 -4.96
N GLN A 300 3.65 9.40 -5.26
CA GLN A 300 2.31 9.22 -4.69
C GLN A 300 2.33 8.91 -3.21
N ALA A 301 3.43 8.39 -2.69
CA ALA A 301 3.50 8.03 -1.28
C ALA A 301 3.49 9.27 -0.35
N LEU A 302 3.87 10.43 -0.88
CA LEU A 302 3.98 11.66 -0.11
C LEU A 302 2.78 12.60 -0.28
N ASN A 303 1.87 12.28 -1.22
CA ASN A 303 0.60 12.96 -1.52
C ASN A 303 0.46 14.34 -0.87
N HIS A 304 1.16 15.30 -1.45
CA HIS A 304 1.25 16.65 -0.90
C HIS A 304 -0.09 17.39 -1.01
N PRO A 305 -0.46 18.22 -0.02
CA PRO A 305 -1.64 19.08 -0.08
C PRO A 305 -1.55 20.17 -1.17
N ASP A 306 -0.36 20.37 -1.74
CA ASP A 306 -0.03 21.38 -2.74
C ASP A 306 -0.71 21.18 -4.11
N GLY A 307 -1.51 20.12 -4.29
CA GLY A 307 -2.18 19.80 -5.55
C GLY A 307 -1.24 19.44 -6.70
N LYS A 308 0.07 19.27 -6.44
CA LYS A 308 1.04 18.91 -7.47
C LYS A 308 1.03 17.40 -7.72
N PRO A 309 0.80 16.95 -8.96
CA PRO A 309 0.43 15.56 -9.12
C PRO A 309 1.61 14.63 -9.01
N ALA A 310 1.33 13.43 -8.51
CA ALA A 310 2.34 12.46 -8.16
C ALA A 310 2.62 11.48 -9.30
N TYR A 311 3.46 11.93 -10.23
CA TYR A 311 3.62 11.36 -11.56
C TYR A 311 4.60 10.19 -11.69
N GLN A 312 5.62 10.08 -10.84
CA GLN A 312 6.78 9.27 -11.20
C GLN A 312 6.78 7.86 -10.64
N ARG A 313 7.25 6.93 -11.48
CA ARG A 313 7.60 5.56 -11.06
C ARG A 313 8.77 5.64 -10.08
N MET A 314 8.76 4.75 -9.09
CA MET A 314 9.94 4.47 -8.30
C MET A 314 11.11 4.13 -9.23
N ILE A 315 12.27 4.74 -8.96
CA ILE A 315 13.47 4.50 -9.74
C ILE A 315 13.95 3.06 -9.56
N SER A 316 14.37 2.42 -10.66
CA SER A 316 15.04 1.12 -10.58
C SER A 316 16.44 1.29 -9.97
N SER A 317 16.68 0.55 -8.88
CA SER A 317 17.98 0.50 -8.21
C SER A 317 19.05 -0.13 -9.10
N SER A 318 18.69 -1.12 -9.93
CA SER A 318 19.63 -1.74 -10.88
C SER A 318 20.15 -0.70 -11.87
N ARG A 319 19.22 0.09 -12.44
CA ARG A 319 19.55 1.11 -13.44
C ARG A 319 20.39 2.25 -12.86
N ILE A 320 20.16 2.66 -11.61
CA ILE A 320 21.04 3.63 -10.93
C ILE A 320 22.46 3.07 -10.79
N LYS A 321 22.60 1.80 -10.40
CA LYS A 321 23.92 1.16 -10.24
C LYS A 321 24.65 1.05 -11.57
N GLU A 322 23.96 0.57 -12.61
CA GLU A 322 24.50 0.47 -13.97
C GLU A 322 24.99 1.84 -14.48
N ILE A 323 24.19 2.89 -14.28
CA ILE A 323 24.58 4.26 -14.63
C ILE A 323 25.78 4.73 -13.81
N GLY A 324 25.80 4.46 -12.50
CA GLY A 324 26.92 4.82 -11.64
C GLY A 324 28.23 4.15 -12.05
N GLU A 325 28.17 2.88 -12.47
CA GLU A 325 29.31 2.14 -13.02
C GLU A 325 29.76 2.71 -14.36
N PHE A 326 28.82 3.02 -15.26
CA PHE A 326 29.11 3.70 -16.52
C PHE A 326 29.84 5.04 -16.31
N ILE A 327 29.38 5.88 -15.37
CA ILE A 327 30.05 7.14 -15.02
C ILE A 327 31.46 6.88 -14.46
N LYS A 328 31.62 5.88 -13.59
CA LYS A 328 32.94 5.52 -13.00
C LYS A 328 33.96 5.09 -14.05
N GLN A 329 33.50 4.48 -15.15
CA GLN A 329 34.33 4.06 -16.28
C GLN A 329 34.65 5.19 -17.27
N GLY A 330 34.24 6.43 -16.97
CA GLY A 330 34.47 7.60 -17.83
C GLY A 330 33.32 7.91 -18.80
N GLY A 331 32.19 7.20 -18.68
CA GLY A 331 30.98 7.51 -19.44
C GLY A 331 30.35 8.85 -19.05
N PHE A 332 29.60 9.45 -19.97
CA PHE A 332 28.88 10.71 -19.76
C PHE A 332 27.54 10.72 -20.50
N PHE A 333 26.64 11.65 -20.14
CA PHE A 333 25.33 11.81 -20.77
C PHE A 333 25.28 13.06 -21.65
N PRO A 334 25.22 12.93 -22.98
CA PRO A 334 25.18 14.07 -23.89
C PRO A 334 23.78 14.70 -24.04
N THR A 335 22.76 14.10 -23.43
CA THR A 335 21.36 14.52 -23.55
C THR A 335 20.93 15.37 -22.37
N ASN A 336 20.00 16.30 -22.61
CA ASN A 336 19.51 17.20 -21.56
C ASN A 336 18.75 16.46 -20.46
N ILE A 337 18.90 16.91 -19.22
CA ILE A 337 17.91 16.69 -18.15
C ILE A 337 16.84 17.76 -18.33
N LEU A 338 15.57 17.34 -18.33
CA LEU A 338 14.44 18.23 -18.49
C LEU A 338 13.87 18.55 -17.11
N VAL A 339 13.78 19.84 -16.76
CA VAL A 339 13.22 20.28 -15.48
C VAL A 339 12.17 21.37 -15.65
N ASN A 340 11.26 21.52 -14.70
CA ASN A 340 10.42 22.72 -14.54
C ASN A 340 10.78 23.41 -13.23
N PHE A 341 11.13 24.68 -13.27
CA PHE A 341 11.30 25.47 -12.06
C PHE A 341 9.95 25.84 -11.48
N THR A 342 9.72 25.48 -10.21
CA THR A 342 8.51 25.83 -9.47
C THR A 342 8.63 27.19 -8.78
N SER A 343 9.84 27.75 -8.73
CA SER A 343 10.14 29.10 -8.28
C SER A 343 10.99 29.79 -9.34
N PRO A 344 10.72 31.06 -9.68
CA PRO A 344 11.39 31.71 -10.80
C PRO A 344 12.91 31.84 -10.55
N PRO A 345 13.75 31.49 -11.52
CA PRO A 345 15.17 31.78 -11.45
C PRO A 345 15.42 33.28 -11.73
N ARG A 346 16.62 33.77 -11.39
CA ARG A 346 17.07 35.12 -11.78
C ARG A 346 17.97 35.02 -13.00
N PHE A 347 17.64 35.75 -14.06
CA PHE A 347 18.43 35.79 -15.30
C PHE A 347 18.95 37.19 -15.57
N ASP A 348 20.27 37.34 -15.60
CA ASP A 348 20.97 38.58 -15.90
C ASP A 348 21.45 38.54 -17.37
N PRO A 349 20.76 39.21 -18.32
CA PRO A 349 21.15 39.17 -19.72
C PRO A 349 22.52 39.83 -19.95
N ILE A 350 23.30 39.28 -20.87
CA ILE A 350 24.52 39.92 -21.40
C ILE A 350 24.22 40.59 -22.76
N SER A 351 25.19 41.34 -23.29
CA SER A 351 25.05 42.00 -24.59
C SER A 351 24.63 41.02 -25.67
N ASN A 352 23.53 41.32 -26.37
CA ASN A 352 22.97 40.48 -27.44
C ASN A 352 23.23 41.08 -28.83
N LYS A 353 24.19 42.02 -28.97
CA LYS A 353 24.42 42.79 -30.21
C LYS A 353 24.87 41.94 -31.40
N GLU A 354 25.57 40.84 -31.15
CA GLU A 354 26.06 39.90 -32.18
C GLU A 354 25.08 38.76 -32.47
N ASN A 355 24.01 38.63 -31.69
CA ASN A 355 23.02 37.57 -31.85
C ASN A 355 21.99 37.99 -32.91
N THR A 356 21.87 37.18 -33.96
CA THR A 356 20.94 37.40 -35.07
C THR A 356 19.54 36.81 -34.84
N ASP A 357 19.34 36.05 -33.76
CA ASP A 357 18.02 35.54 -33.35
C ASP A 357 17.47 36.32 -32.15
N ASP A 358 16.47 37.16 -32.41
CA ASP A 358 15.83 38.00 -31.40
C ASP A 358 15.07 37.20 -30.32
N ASN A 359 14.69 35.95 -30.60
CA ASN A 359 13.99 35.08 -29.66
C ASN A 359 14.93 34.46 -28.62
N ILE A 360 16.24 34.55 -28.85
CA ILE A 360 17.26 33.98 -27.99
C ILE A 360 17.98 35.12 -27.25
N LYS A 361 18.28 34.91 -25.97
CA LYS A 361 19.07 35.82 -25.14
C LYS A 361 20.12 35.03 -24.37
N PHE A 362 21.35 35.54 -24.34
CA PHE A 362 22.43 34.99 -23.52
C PHE A 362 22.51 35.73 -22.19
N GLY A 363 22.92 35.05 -21.11
CA GLY A 363 23.04 35.67 -19.80
C GLY A 363 23.54 34.76 -18.69
N TRP A 364 23.57 35.29 -17.48
CA TRP A 364 23.86 34.54 -16.26
C TRP A 364 22.56 34.13 -15.57
N LEU A 365 22.38 32.83 -15.36
CA LEU A 365 21.28 32.26 -14.58
C LEU A 365 21.72 32.02 -13.14
N THR A 366 20.99 32.57 -12.19
CA THR A 366 21.04 32.16 -10.78
C THR A 366 19.93 31.17 -10.57
N LEU A 367 20.28 29.93 -10.17
CA LEU A 367 19.29 28.87 -9.91
C LEU A 367 18.34 29.30 -8.78
N PRO A 368 17.09 28.79 -8.75
CA PRO A 368 16.22 29.02 -7.61
C PRO A 368 16.84 28.37 -6.37
N GLN A 369 17.22 29.18 -5.38
CA GLN A 369 17.95 28.71 -4.19
C GLN A 369 17.02 28.09 -3.13
N LEU A 370 15.89 27.50 -3.53
CA LEU A 370 14.89 26.96 -2.59
C LEU A 370 14.85 25.43 -2.68
N TYR A 371 14.73 24.75 -1.55
CA TYR A 371 14.46 23.31 -1.56
C TYR A 371 13.18 23.01 -2.33
N ARG A 372 13.20 21.93 -3.11
CA ARG A 372 12.07 21.47 -3.95
C ARG A 372 11.63 22.50 -5.01
N SER A 373 12.61 23.12 -5.68
CA SER A 373 12.36 24.17 -6.67
C SER A 373 12.60 23.78 -8.13
N ALA A 374 13.20 22.62 -8.39
CA ALA A 374 13.41 22.08 -9.74
C ALA A 374 12.73 20.72 -9.89
N TRP A 375 11.54 20.67 -10.49
CA TRP A 375 10.87 19.41 -10.74
C TRP A 375 11.51 18.70 -11.93
N ILE A 376 11.92 17.45 -11.77
CA ILE A 376 12.50 16.67 -12.88
C ILE A 376 11.37 16.15 -13.75
N ILE A 377 11.33 16.50 -15.04
CA ILE A 377 10.35 15.97 -16.01
C ILE A 377 10.88 14.69 -16.66
N ASP A 378 12.17 14.72 -17.06
CA ASP A 378 12.89 13.60 -17.65
C ASP A 378 14.36 13.61 -17.23
N GLY A 379 14.98 12.43 -17.22
CA GLY A 379 16.39 12.26 -16.86
C GLY A 379 16.62 11.94 -15.38
N GLN A 380 15.58 11.54 -14.65
CA GLN A 380 15.67 11.18 -13.22
C GLN A 380 16.76 10.11 -12.95
N HIS A 381 16.81 9.00 -13.72
CA HIS A 381 17.84 7.97 -13.53
C HIS A 381 19.25 8.49 -13.80
N ARG A 382 19.39 9.43 -14.75
CA ARG A 382 20.69 10.03 -15.11
C ARG A 382 21.19 10.92 -13.98
N LEU A 383 20.33 11.78 -13.44
CA LEU A 383 20.69 12.65 -12.32
C LEU A 383 20.97 11.84 -11.04
N TYR A 384 20.08 10.91 -10.68
CA TYR A 384 20.25 10.11 -9.47
C TYR A 384 21.32 9.01 -9.62
N GLY A 385 21.81 8.71 -10.82
CA GLY A 385 22.97 7.85 -11.02
C GLY A 385 24.25 8.35 -10.33
N TYR A 386 24.32 9.66 -10.08
CA TYR A 386 25.39 10.30 -9.32
C TYR A 386 25.31 10.08 -7.80
N SER A 387 24.25 9.43 -7.30
CA SER A 387 24.01 9.29 -5.86
C SER A 387 24.95 8.34 -5.13
N SER A 388 25.43 7.32 -5.84
CA SER A 388 26.13 6.15 -5.27
C SER A 388 27.60 6.10 -5.70
N ILE A 389 28.10 7.23 -6.20
CA ILE A 389 29.46 7.40 -6.67
C ILE A 389 30.16 8.45 -5.81
N THR A 390 31.49 8.43 -5.78
CA THR A 390 32.27 9.30 -4.89
C THR A 390 32.16 10.77 -5.28
N ASP A 391 32.36 11.66 -4.29
CA ASP A 391 32.23 13.12 -4.45
C ASP A 391 32.97 13.70 -5.66
N LYS A 392 34.08 13.09 -6.09
CA LYS A 392 34.85 13.50 -7.27
C LYS A 392 34.05 13.55 -8.58
N PHE A 393 32.95 12.81 -8.69
CA PHE A 393 32.13 12.77 -9.90
C PHE A 393 30.95 13.76 -9.86
N LEU A 394 30.65 14.35 -8.70
CA LEU A 394 29.54 15.30 -8.54
C LEU A 394 29.80 16.65 -9.19
N ASP A 395 31.02 16.90 -9.66
CA ASP A 395 31.45 18.13 -10.32
C ASP A 395 31.51 17.98 -11.86
N GLN A 396 31.02 16.86 -12.41
CA GLN A 396 30.83 16.69 -13.86
C GLN A 396 29.76 17.64 -14.42
N SER A 397 29.83 17.91 -15.74
CA SER A 397 28.86 18.74 -16.43
C SER A 397 27.59 17.97 -16.80
N LEU A 398 26.44 18.54 -16.48
CA LEU A 398 25.12 18.09 -16.93
C LEU A 398 24.47 19.17 -17.78
N PHE A 399 24.00 18.79 -18.96
CA PHE A 399 23.17 19.65 -19.80
C PHE A 399 21.74 19.66 -19.27
N VAL A 400 21.16 20.85 -19.11
CA VAL A 400 19.80 21.02 -18.59
C VAL A 400 19.00 21.92 -19.51
N LEU A 401 17.76 21.51 -19.76
CA LEU A 401 16.71 22.36 -20.32
C LEU A 401 15.66 22.56 -19.22
N ALA A 402 15.44 23.81 -18.81
CA ALA A 402 14.52 24.15 -17.73
C ALA A 402 13.38 25.04 -18.22
N PHE A 403 12.14 24.62 -17.98
CA PHE A 403 10.99 25.50 -18.07
C PHE A 403 10.85 26.34 -16.80
N ASN A 404 10.09 27.43 -16.89
CA ASN A 404 9.86 28.33 -15.77
C ASN A 404 8.38 28.47 -15.47
N GLY A 405 7.91 27.81 -14.42
CA GLY A 405 6.53 27.95 -13.95
C GLY A 405 5.50 27.44 -14.95
N MET A 406 5.76 26.31 -15.62
CA MET A 406 4.76 25.67 -16.48
C MET A 406 3.48 25.36 -15.69
N ASP A 407 2.33 25.55 -16.32
CA ASP A 407 1.04 25.17 -15.74
C ASP A 407 0.98 23.67 -15.38
N THR A 408 0.30 23.34 -14.29
CA THR A 408 0.29 21.99 -13.70
C THR A 408 -0.34 20.94 -14.64
N HIS A 409 -1.33 21.31 -15.46
CA HIS A 409 -1.92 20.37 -16.43
C HIS A 409 -0.97 20.11 -17.59
N LYS A 410 -0.35 21.16 -18.14
CA LYS A 410 0.67 20.99 -19.20
C LYS A 410 1.88 20.22 -18.71
N GLU A 411 2.29 20.49 -17.46
CA GLU A 411 3.35 19.80 -16.74
C GLU A 411 3.08 18.28 -16.70
N ALA A 412 1.84 17.90 -16.35
CA ALA A 412 1.36 16.52 -16.37
C ALA A 412 1.41 15.86 -17.75
N ASP A 413 0.83 16.54 -18.74
CA ASP A 413 0.64 16.00 -20.08
C ASP A 413 2.00 15.81 -20.77
N LEU A 414 2.95 16.73 -20.54
CA LEU A 414 4.31 16.59 -21.01
C LEU A 414 4.99 15.36 -20.38
N PHE A 415 4.83 15.15 -19.07
CA PHE A 415 5.33 13.97 -18.40
C PHE A 415 4.72 12.67 -18.97
N ILE A 416 3.39 12.60 -19.07
CA ILE A 416 2.68 11.44 -19.60
C ILE A 416 3.14 11.17 -21.04
N THR A 417 3.21 12.20 -21.87
CA THR A 417 3.60 12.07 -23.29
C THR A 417 5.02 11.52 -23.44
N ILE A 418 5.97 12.01 -22.64
CA ILE A 418 7.37 11.55 -22.66
C ILE A 418 7.50 10.12 -22.13
N ASN A 419 6.83 9.80 -21.01
CA ASN A 419 7.03 8.54 -20.29
C ASN A 419 6.13 7.39 -20.76
N HIS A 420 4.91 7.67 -21.22
CA HIS A 420 3.93 6.67 -21.67
C HIS A 420 4.34 6.00 -22.99
N LYS A 421 4.98 6.75 -23.90
CA LYS A 421 5.50 6.19 -25.17
C LYS A 421 6.63 5.17 -24.95
N GLN A 422 7.33 5.22 -23.81
CA GLN A 422 8.46 4.32 -23.52
C GLN A 422 8.07 3.08 -22.71
N LYS A 423 7.03 3.13 -21.86
CA LYS A 423 6.45 1.97 -21.13
C LYS A 423 5.07 2.34 -20.57
N SER A 424 4.09 1.44 -20.57
CA SER A 424 2.71 1.71 -20.09
C SER A 424 2.64 2.00 -18.57
N VAL A 425 1.79 2.93 -18.16
CA VAL A 425 1.60 3.36 -16.76
C VAL A 425 0.52 2.49 -16.08
N PRO A 426 0.73 1.96 -14.86
CA PRO A 426 -0.26 1.11 -14.18
C PRO A 426 -1.62 1.80 -13.98
N LYS A 427 -2.73 1.07 -14.17
CA LYS A 427 -4.10 1.59 -14.04
C LYS A 427 -4.39 2.22 -12.66
N SER A 428 -3.88 1.64 -11.58
CA SER A 428 -4.02 2.20 -10.23
C SER A 428 -3.34 3.56 -10.09
N LEU A 429 -2.18 3.76 -10.74
CA LEU A 429 -1.47 5.04 -10.79
C LEU A 429 -2.29 6.07 -11.56
N LEU A 430 -2.92 5.67 -12.68
CA LEU A 430 -3.78 6.56 -13.46
C LEU A 430 -5.00 7.03 -12.64
N VAL A 431 -5.63 6.12 -11.87
CA VAL A 431 -6.79 6.47 -11.04
C VAL A 431 -6.43 7.44 -9.92
N SER A 432 -5.29 7.26 -9.25
CA SER A 432 -4.82 8.21 -8.23
C SER A 432 -4.41 9.56 -8.81
N LEU A 433 -4.03 9.62 -10.10
CA LEU A 433 -3.77 10.86 -10.83
C LEU A 433 -5.05 11.58 -11.30
N LEU A 434 -6.22 10.93 -11.32
CA LEU A 434 -7.45 11.58 -11.80
C LEU A 434 -7.78 12.85 -11.01
N ALA A 435 -7.65 12.80 -9.70
CA ALA A 435 -7.94 13.91 -8.79
C ALA A 435 -7.07 15.14 -9.02
N ASP A 436 -5.92 14.95 -9.68
CA ASP A 436 -4.96 16.00 -9.98
C ASP A 436 -5.13 16.56 -11.39
N LEU A 437 -5.52 15.70 -12.33
CA LEU A 437 -5.51 16.01 -13.76
C LEU A 437 -6.88 16.37 -14.31
N ARG A 438 -7.93 15.91 -13.63
CA ARG A 438 -9.28 15.82 -14.17
C ARG A 438 -10.33 16.34 -13.18
N LEU A 439 -9.91 16.99 -12.09
CA LEU A 439 -10.83 17.72 -11.23
C LEU A 439 -11.40 18.90 -12.03
N GLY A 440 -12.72 19.09 -12.02
CA GLY A 440 -13.39 20.08 -12.86
C GLY A 440 -13.39 19.80 -14.38
N ASP A 441 -13.11 18.56 -14.82
CA ASP A 441 -13.19 18.20 -16.25
C ASP A 441 -14.61 18.42 -16.81
N SER A 442 -14.70 18.84 -18.07
CA SER A 442 -15.98 19.05 -18.77
C SER A 442 -16.80 17.77 -18.94
N ASP A 443 -16.15 16.60 -18.98
CA ASP A 443 -16.85 15.30 -18.99
C ASP A 443 -17.28 14.91 -17.58
N ALA A 444 -18.60 14.87 -17.35
CA ALA A 444 -19.17 14.60 -16.03
C ALA A 444 -18.74 13.25 -15.41
N ARG A 445 -18.50 12.21 -16.22
CA ARG A 445 -18.04 10.89 -15.72
C ARG A 445 -16.60 10.98 -15.21
N THR A 446 -15.75 11.63 -15.98
CA THR A 446 -14.34 11.85 -15.66
C THR A 446 -14.21 12.76 -14.43
N ALA A 447 -14.96 13.86 -14.37
CA ALA A 447 -15.02 14.75 -13.20
C ALA A 447 -15.48 14.02 -11.93
N THR A 448 -16.53 13.20 -12.00
CA THR A 448 -17.02 12.43 -10.84
C THR A 448 -15.97 11.43 -10.34
N SER A 449 -15.25 10.76 -11.26
CA SER A 449 -14.17 9.83 -10.91
C SER A 449 -12.96 10.55 -10.31
N ALA A 450 -12.65 11.76 -10.80
CA ALA A 450 -11.60 12.62 -10.24
C ALA A 450 -11.94 13.09 -8.83
N LEU A 451 -13.18 13.52 -8.60
CA LEU A 451 -13.66 13.92 -7.28
C LEU A 451 -13.62 12.75 -6.28
N ALA A 452 -14.07 11.56 -6.68
CA ALA A 452 -13.93 10.35 -5.87
C ALA A 452 -12.46 10.06 -5.50
N SER A 453 -11.56 10.19 -6.48
CA SER A 453 -10.12 10.03 -6.26
C SER A 453 -9.58 11.08 -5.27
N ALA A 454 -10.08 12.31 -5.33
CA ALA A 454 -9.67 13.39 -4.43
C ALA A 454 -10.13 13.14 -2.98
N VAL A 455 -11.36 12.63 -2.79
CA VAL A 455 -11.88 12.19 -1.48
C VAL A 455 -11.02 11.06 -0.91
N VAL A 456 -10.75 10.00 -1.68
CA VAL A 456 -9.92 8.88 -1.22
C VAL A 456 -8.51 9.33 -0.86
N ARG A 457 -7.92 10.24 -1.64
CA ARG A 457 -6.61 10.83 -1.34
C ARG A 457 -6.64 11.63 -0.04
N ALA A 458 -7.66 12.47 0.16
CA ALA A 458 -7.81 13.25 1.39
C ALA A 458 -7.92 12.34 2.62
N ILE A 459 -8.67 11.25 2.55
CA ILE A 459 -8.80 10.26 3.64
C ILE A 459 -7.47 9.51 3.87
N ASN A 460 -6.80 9.06 2.79
CA ASN A 460 -5.57 8.29 2.90
C ASN A 460 -4.40 9.10 3.51
N THR A 461 -4.37 10.41 3.27
CA THR A 461 -3.30 11.32 3.74
C THR A 461 -3.58 11.93 5.12
N ASP A 462 -4.82 11.87 5.58
CA ASP A 462 -5.22 12.42 6.85
C ASP A 462 -4.68 11.56 8.01
N LYS A 463 -3.73 12.11 8.76
CA LYS A 463 -3.09 11.46 9.93
C LYS A 463 -4.08 11.18 11.07
N THR A 464 -5.29 11.75 11.01
CA THR A 464 -6.40 11.49 11.95
C THR A 464 -7.34 10.38 11.49
N SER A 465 -7.24 9.96 10.22
CA SER A 465 -8.14 8.96 9.63
C SER A 465 -7.78 7.53 10.07
N PRO A 466 -8.78 6.69 10.41
CA PRO A 466 -8.55 5.26 10.66
C PRO A 466 -8.13 4.49 9.40
N LEU A 467 -8.45 5.02 8.21
CA LEU A 467 -8.10 4.45 6.90
C LEU A 467 -6.72 4.89 6.40
N SER A 468 -6.08 5.86 7.04
CA SER A 468 -4.67 6.15 6.79
C SER A 468 -3.84 4.88 7.01
N ARG A 469 -2.79 4.66 6.21
CA ARG A 469 -1.97 3.43 6.16
C ARG A 469 -2.70 2.17 5.64
N ARG A 470 -3.95 2.23 5.20
CA ARG A 470 -4.63 1.00 4.68
C ARG A 470 -4.44 0.78 3.19
N PHE A 471 -4.10 1.84 2.46
CA PHE A 471 -3.96 1.80 1.01
C PHE A 471 -2.56 1.36 0.58
N ILE A 472 -2.51 0.43 -0.36
CA ILE A 472 -1.27 0.00 -1.01
C ILE A 472 -0.74 1.17 -1.85
N THR A 473 0.53 1.50 -1.63
CA THR A 473 1.25 2.49 -2.43
C THR A 473 2.07 1.82 -3.51
N HIS A 474 1.92 2.24 -4.76
CA HIS A 474 2.63 1.63 -5.87
C HIS A 474 4.15 1.84 -5.75
N GLY A 475 4.93 0.75 -5.85
CA GLY A 475 6.40 0.79 -5.76
C GLY A 475 6.94 0.79 -4.33
N VAL A 476 6.06 0.78 -3.32
CA VAL A 476 6.42 0.56 -1.91
C VAL A 476 5.92 -0.84 -1.52
N PRO A 477 6.77 -1.73 -0.98
CA PRO A 477 6.33 -3.06 -0.54
C PRO A 477 5.25 -2.95 0.52
N PRO A 478 4.04 -3.52 0.33
CA PRO A 478 2.95 -3.35 1.27
C PRO A 478 3.21 -4.10 2.58
N GLU A 479 2.84 -3.50 3.69
CA GLU A 479 2.74 -4.14 4.99
C GLU A 479 1.43 -4.94 5.13
N ALA A 480 1.32 -5.80 6.16
CA ALA A 480 0.19 -6.72 6.33
C ALA A 480 -1.18 -6.01 6.40
N ASN A 481 -1.23 -4.82 7.01
CA ASN A 481 -2.43 -4.00 7.15
C ASN A 481 -2.69 -3.04 5.96
N GLN A 482 -1.76 -2.97 4.98
CA GLN A 482 -1.90 -2.22 3.73
C GLN A 482 -2.55 -3.10 2.67
N ASN A 483 -3.86 -3.29 2.77
CA ASN A 483 -4.59 -4.24 1.93
C ASN A 483 -5.72 -3.65 1.09
N LEU A 484 -5.89 -2.33 1.12
CA LEU A 484 -6.85 -1.58 0.29
C LEU A 484 -6.19 -1.02 -0.97
N THR A 485 -6.98 -0.73 -2.00
CA THR A 485 -6.51 -0.04 -3.20
C THR A 485 -7.34 1.20 -3.48
N VAL A 486 -6.68 2.28 -3.90
CA VAL A 486 -7.35 3.55 -4.25
C VAL A 486 -8.43 3.32 -5.30
N SER A 487 -8.15 2.46 -6.30
CA SER A 487 -9.11 2.13 -7.36
C SER A 487 -10.43 1.54 -6.86
N GLU A 488 -10.39 0.67 -5.85
CA GLU A 488 -11.61 0.02 -5.33
C GLU A 488 -12.39 0.98 -4.44
N ALA A 489 -11.72 1.83 -3.65
CA ALA A 489 -12.39 2.86 -2.87
C ALA A 489 -13.04 3.92 -3.78
N VAL A 490 -12.36 4.33 -4.86
CA VAL A 490 -12.92 5.23 -5.89
C VAL A 490 -14.15 4.60 -6.55
N ASN A 491 -14.06 3.34 -6.96
CA ASN A 491 -15.19 2.61 -7.54
C ASN A 491 -16.36 2.51 -6.53
N GLY A 492 -16.08 2.26 -5.26
CA GLY A 492 -17.08 2.25 -4.18
C GLY A 492 -17.81 3.58 -4.04
N LEU A 493 -17.06 4.70 -3.98
CA LEU A 493 -17.65 6.04 -3.86
C LEU A 493 -18.53 6.39 -5.06
N VAL A 494 -18.03 6.16 -6.28
CA VAL A 494 -18.79 6.45 -7.51
C VAL A 494 -20.09 5.63 -7.55
N ARG A 495 -20.03 4.33 -7.21
CA ARG A 495 -21.21 3.45 -7.25
C ARG A 495 -22.20 3.69 -6.12
N SER A 496 -21.73 4.14 -4.96
CA SER A 496 -22.61 4.48 -3.84
C SER A 496 -23.43 5.75 -4.07
N GLU A 497 -23.09 6.54 -5.11
CA GLU A 497 -23.69 7.85 -5.40
C GLU A 497 -23.59 8.87 -4.26
N LEU A 498 -22.81 8.59 -3.20
CA LEU A 498 -22.67 9.48 -2.04
C LEU A 498 -22.13 10.86 -2.42
N ILE A 499 -21.25 10.93 -3.42
CA ILE A 499 -20.68 12.18 -3.96
C ILE A 499 -21.40 12.65 -5.24
N GLY A 500 -22.54 12.02 -5.56
CA GLY A 500 -23.35 12.31 -6.72
C GLY A 500 -23.28 11.29 -7.83
N ARG A 501 -24.12 11.52 -8.84
CA ARG A 501 -24.25 10.69 -10.04
C ARG A 501 -24.28 11.55 -11.31
N VAL A 502 -23.97 10.92 -12.43
CA VAL A 502 -24.01 11.57 -13.74
C VAL A 502 -25.43 11.52 -14.29
N ILE A 503 -25.96 12.67 -14.71
CA ILE A 503 -27.27 12.77 -15.37
C ILE A 503 -27.10 13.54 -16.68
N GLY A 504 -27.30 12.87 -17.81
CA GLY A 504 -27.05 13.46 -19.13
C GLY A 504 -25.59 13.91 -19.28
N LYS A 505 -25.39 15.20 -19.53
CA LYS A 505 -24.06 15.84 -19.61
C LYS A 505 -23.59 16.48 -18.29
N GLY A 506 -24.43 16.46 -17.25
CA GLY A 506 -24.15 17.11 -15.96
C GLY A 506 -23.94 16.12 -14.82
N ARG A 507 -23.63 16.67 -13.64
CA ARG A 507 -23.51 15.94 -12.38
C ARG A 507 -24.59 16.42 -11.42
N LEU A 508 -25.36 15.49 -10.84
CA LEU A 508 -26.22 15.77 -9.70
C LEU A 508 -25.46 15.41 -8.43
N GLY A 509 -25.38 16.35 -7.49
CA GLY A 509 -24.73 16.11 -6.20
C GLY A 509 -25.43 15.01 -5.40
N GLY A 510 -24.65 14.23 -4.67
CA GLY A 510 -25.12 13.26 -3.68
C GLY A 510 -25.02 13.82 -2.25
N PRO A 511 -25.44 13.08 -1.23
CA PRO A 511 -25.54 13.56 0.15
C PRO A 511 -24.23 14.15 0.74
N LEU A 512 -23.08 13.65 0.32
CA LEU A 512 -21.77 14.16 0.76
C LEU A 512 -21.30 15.38 -0.07
N SER A 513 -22.06 15.84 -1.04
CA SER A 513 -21.68 16.96 -1.91
C SER A 513 -21.87 18.30 -1.20
N GLY A 514 -20.85 19.15 -1.29
CA GLY A 514 -20.90 20.55 -0.88
C GLY A 514 -21.07 21.49 -2.09
N PRO A 515 -21.06 22.82 -1.85
CA PRO A 515 -21.19 23.82 -2.92
C PRO A 515 -20.01 23.83 -3.92
N THR A 516 -18.85 23.31 -3.52
CA THR A 516 -17.67 23.14 -4.38
C THR A 516 -17.11 21.72 -4.24
N ASP A 517 -16.17 21.36 -5.11
CA ASP A 517 -15.46 20.08 -5.02
C ASP A 517 -14.62 20.01 -3.73
N GLU A 518 -13.99 21.10 -3.29
CA GLU A 518 -13.25 21.18 -2.02
C GLU A 518 -14.15 21.00 -0.80
N ALA A 519 -15.34 21.63 -0.83
CA ALA A 519 -16.34 21.46 0.23
C ALA A 519 -16.87 20.01 0.25
N THR A 520 -17.05 19.40 -0.91
CA THR A 520 -17.42 17.97 -1.04
C THR A 520 -16.34 17.06 -0.45
N ILE A 521 -15.07 17.32 -0.77
CA ILE A 521 -13.93 16.55 -0.23
C ILE A 521 -13.89 16.63 1.29
N THR A 522 -14.05 17.85 1.84
CA THR A 522 -14.04 18.09 3.29
C THR A 522 -15.20 17.38 3.99
N ARG A 523 -16.42 17.55 3.47
CA ARG A 523 -17.64 16.93 4.00
C ARG A 523 -17.55 15.40 3.98
N ALA A 524 -17.16 14.83 2.84
CA ALA A 524 -16.99 13.39 2.70
C ALA A 524 -15.91 12.84 3.66
N LYS A 525 -14.78 13.54 3.80
CA LYS A 525 -13.70 13.15 4.72
C LYS A 525 -14.21 13.06 6.16
N ILE A 526 -14.94 14.07 6.64
CA ILE A 526 -15.45 14.12 8.02
C ILE A 526 -16.43 12.98 8.28
N VAL A 527 -17.45 12.83 7.42
CA VAL A 527 -18.50 11.81 7.61
C VAL A 527 -17.92 10.39 7.54
N LEU A 528 -17.09 10.10 6.53
CA LEU A 528 -16.53 8.77 6.34
C LEU A 528 -15.50 8.42 7.43
N ASN A 529 -14.65 9.37 7.84
CA ASN A 529 -13.71 9.12 8.94
C ASN A 529 -14.43 8.80 10.24
N ALA A 530 -15.53 9.49 10.56
CA ALA A 530 -16.32 9.22 11.75
C ALA A 530 -16.91 7.81 11.73
N TYR A 531 -17.57 7.43 10.63
CA TYR A 531 -18.15 6.09 10.47
C TYR A 531 -17.09 4.97 10.60
N PHE A 532 -15.99 5.08 9.86
CA PHE A 532 -14.95 4.05 9.89
C PHE A 532 -14.16 4.03 11.20
N GLU A 533 -14.12 5.13 11.96
CA GLU A 533 -13.47 5.16 13.27
C GLU A 533 -14.32 4.43 14.31
N GLU A 534 -15.65 4.59 14.29
CA GLU A 534 -16.53 3.81 15.16
C GLU A 534 -16.46 2.32 14.80
N LEU A 535 -16.53 1.97 13.51
CA LEU A 535 -16.34 0.58 13.07
C LEU A 535 -15.01 -0.02 13.52
N ARG A 536 -13.92 0.77 13.52
CA ARG A 536 -12.62 0.32 14.04
C ARG A 536 -12.66 0.11 15.55
N LYS A 537 -13.24 1.04 16.31
CA LYS A 537 -13.29 0.98 17.78
C LYS A 537 -14.03 -0.25 18.29
N THR A 538 -15.05 -0.68 17.55
CA THR A 538 -15.82 -1.89 17.83
C THR A 538 -14.97 -3.14 17.99
N ASN A 539 -13.99 -3.35 17.09
CA ASN A 539 -13.05 -4.45 17.20
C ASN A 539 -11.70 -4.06 16.56
N PRO A 540 -10.79 -3.42 17.32
CA PRO A 540 -9.53 -2.91 16.79
C PRO A 540 -8.61 -4.01 16.27
N GLU A 541 -8.59 -5.17 16.93
CA GLU A 541 -7.73 -6.30 16.53
C GLU A 541 -8.14 -6.84 15.17
N ARG A 542 -9.44 -7.08 14.96
CA ARG A 542 -9.99 -7.53 13.68
C ARG A 542 -9.79 -6.48 12.58
N TRP A 543 -9.94 -5.20 12.90
CA TRP A 543 -9.65 -4.12 11.96
C TRP A 543 -8.17 -4.10 11.55
N GLU A 544 -7.24 -4.18 12.50
CA GLU A 544 -5.79 -4.21 12.26
C GLU A 544 -5.29 -5.49 11.59
N ALA A 545 -6.01 -6.61 11.72
CA ALA A 545 -5.73 -7.86 11.00
C ALA A 545 -5.90 -7.75 9.46
N GLY A 546 -6.55 -6.69 8.96
CA GLY A 546 -6.64 -6.41 7.52
C GLY A 546 -7.40 -7.49 6.76
N ARG A 547 -6.72 -8.23 5.86
CA ARG A 547 -7.38 -9.25 5.01
C ARG A 547 -7.97 -10.41 5.81
N THR A 548 -7.31 -10.83 6.88
CA THR A 548 -7.76 -11.98 7.69
C THR A 548 -8.87 -11.58 8.66
N GLY A 549 -9.06 -10.28 8.92
CA GLY A 549 -10.15 -9.77 9.73
C GLY A 549 -11.45 -9.52 8.96
N TYR A 550 -11.44 -9.63 7.63
CA TYR A 550 -12.60 -9.54 6.72
C TYR A 550 -13.38 -8.20 6.69
N ILE A 551 -13.18 -7.30 7.65
CA ILE A 551 -13.85 -5.99 7.73
C ILE A 551 -13.15 -4.94 6.85
N SER A 552 -11.89 -4.60 7.17
CA SER A 552 -11.12 -3.59 6.44
C SER A 552 -10.54 -4.17 5.14
N THR A 553 -11.40 -4.56 4.19
CA THR A 553 -11.03 -5.13 2.88
C THR A 553 -11.63 -4.33 1.73
N ASN A 554 -11.11 -4.47 0.50
CA ASN A 554 -11.68 -3.76 -0.65
C ASN A 554 -13.19 -4.01 -0.84
N PRO A 555 -13.70 -5.27 -0.80
CA PRO A 555 -15.15 -5.51 -0.80
C PRO A 555 -15.86 -4.89 0.40
N GLY A 556 -15.28 -5.00 1.60
CA GLY A 556 -15.84 -4.42 2.82
C GLY A 556 -16.02 -2.90 2.72
N ILE A 557 -14.97 -2.15 2.36
CA ILE A 557 -15.05 -0.69 2.19
C ILE A 557 -16.12 -0.30 1.17
N ARG A 558 -16.19 -1.00 0.03
CA ARG A 558 -17.22 -0.74 -0.99
C ARG A 558 -18.63 -1.03 -0.48
N ALA A 559 -18.81 -2.12 0.26
CA ALA A 559 -20.09 -2.49 0.86
C ALA A 559 -20.49 -1.50 1.96
N HIS A 560 -19.58 -1.05 2.81
CA HIS A 560 -19.86 -0.03 3.82
C HIS A 560 -20.26 1.31 3.19
N LEU A 561 -19.63 1.72 2.08
CA LEU A 561 -20.07 2.91 1.34
C LEU A 561 -21.50 2.75 0.78
N GLY A 562 -21.84 1.57 0.26
CA GLY A 562 -23.21 1.26 -0.16
C GLY A 562 -24.20 1.26 1.00
N LEU A 563 -23.80 0.73 2.16
CA LEU A 563 -24.61 0.75 3.38
C LEU A 563 -24.91 2.20 3.81
N ILE A 564 -23.90 3.08 3.86
CA ILE A 564 -24.09 4.49 4.21
C ILE A 564 -25.10 5.14 3.25
N ALA A 565 -25.03 4.84 1.95
CA ALA A 565 -25.98 5.35 0.97
C ALA A 565 -27.43 4.88 1.24
N GLU A 566 -27.62 3.60 1.56
CA GLU A 566 -28.95 3.07 1.90
C GLU A 566 -29.48 3.64 3.23
N VAL A 567 -28.61 3.82 4.24
CA VAL A 567 -28.99 4.46 5.51
C VAL A 567 -29.44 5.90 5.28
N VAL A 568 -28.67 6.68 4.53
CA VAL A 568 -29.02 8.08 4.22
C VAL A 568 -30.35 8.15 3.47
N LYS A 569 -30.55 7.28 2.48
CA LYS A 569 -31.80 7.20 1.72
C LYS A 569 -33.00 6.85 2.61
N TYR A 570 -32.86 5.84 3.47
CA TYR A 570 -33.91 5.43 4.40
C TYR A 570 -34.25 6.56 5.38
N LEU A 571 -33.25 7.17 6.03
CA LEU A 571 -33.48 8.26 6.97
C LEU A 571 -34.13 9.47 6.28
N SER A 572 -33.67 9.85 5.09
CA SER A 572 -34.28 10.94 4.32
C SER A 572 -35.78 10.69 4.06
N GLN A 573 -36.15 9.45 3.74
CA GLN A 573 -37.55 9.07 3.48
C GLN A 573 -38.39 8.96 4.76
N LYS A 574 -37.81 8.42 5.84
CA LYS A 574 -38.54 8.12 7.08
C LYS A 574 -38.70 9.33 7.98
N THR A 575 -37.68 10.18 8.08
CA THR A 575 -37.65 11.34 8.99
C THR A 575 -37.83 12.67 8.26
N GLY A 576 -37.74 12.69 6.92
CA GLY A 576 -37.77 13.92 6.12
C GLY A 576 -36.49 14.75 6.20
N GLN A 577 -35.40 14.20 6.75
CA GLN A 577 -34.13 14.90 6.92
C GLN A 577 -33.42 15.11 5.58
N ASP A 578 -32.98 16.34 5.31
CA ASP A 578 -32.19 16.66 4.12
C ASP A 578 -30.68 16.57 4.40
N PHE A 579 -30.08 15.46 4.01
CA PHE A 579 -28.65 15.21 4.19
C PHE A 579 -27.74 16.13 3.37
N HIS A 580 -28.26 16.91 2.42
CA HIS A 580 -27.49 17.99 1.78
C HIS A 580 -27.36 19.22 2.67
N ALA A 581 -28.35 19.51 3.50
CA ALA A 581 -28.44 20.74 4.29
C ALA A 581 -27.85 20.61 5.71
N ILE A 582 -27.86 19.41 6.30
CA ILE A 582 -27.37 19.21 7.68
C ILE A 582 -25.85 19.43 7.80
N GLN A 583 -25.38 19.75 9.00
CA GLN A 583 -23.95 19.89 9.25
C GLN A 583 -23.24 18.52 9.19
N GLU A 584 -22.00 18.47 8.71
CA GLU A 584 -21.25 17.22 8.52
C GLU A 584 -21.03 16.38 9.80
N LYS A 585 -20.90 17.02 10.98
CA LYS A 585 -20.80 16.30 12.26
C LYS A 585 -22.13 15.66 12.66
N GLU A 586 -23.23 16.36 12.42
CA GLU A 586 -24.58 15.85 12.67
C GLU A 586 -24.94 14.73 11.68
N PHE A 587 -24.57 14.88 10.40
CA PHE A 587 -24.66 13.80 9.41
C PHE A 587 -23.96 12.55 9.94
N ALA A 588 -22.69 12.70 10.32
CA ALA A 588 -21.89 11.59 10.82
C ALA A 588 -22.57 10.89 12.01
N ALA A 589 -23.08 11.67 12.98
CA ALA A 589 -23.80 11.15 14.12
C ALA A 589 -25.05 10.35 13.71
N CYS A 590 -25.89 10.87 12.81
CA CYS A 590 -27.08 10.18 12.32
C CYS A 590 -26.75 8.80 11.71
N VAL A 591 -25.70 8.73 10.89
CA VAL A 591 -25.27 7.47 10.26
C VAL A 591 -24.69 6.51 11.30
N VAL A 592 -23.82 7.00 12.19
CA VAL A 592 -23.20 6.19 13.26
C VAL A 592 -24.27 5.61 14.18
N ASP A 593 -25.22 6.43 14.64
CA ASP A 593 -26.27 6.02 15.56
C ASP A 593 -27.18 4.96 14.93
N PHE A 594 -27.59 5.16 13.67
CA PHE A 594 -28.44 4.20 12.96
C PHE A 594 -27.71 2.88 12.66
N THR A 595 -26.38 2.91 12.52
CA THR A 595 -25.57 1.72 12.24
C THR A 595 -25.04 1.02 13.50
N LYS A 596 -25.45 1.47 14.69
CA LYS A 596 -25.07 0.84 15.96
C LYS A 596 -25.35 -0.67 16.04
N PRO A 597 -26.49 -1.22 15.55
CA PRO A 597 -26.70 -2.67 15.55
C PRO A 597 -25.60 -3.46 14.81
N LEU A 598 -25.04 -2.88 13.75
CA LEU A 598 -23.94 -3.47 13.02
C LEU A 598 -22.63 -3.44 13.83
N PHE A 599 -22.38 -2.35 14.55
CA PHE A 599 -21.23 -2.27 15.44
C PHE A 599 -21.35 -3.29 16.57
N ASP A 600 -22.50 -3.39 17.23
CA ASP A 600 -22.73 -4.37 18.28
C ASP A 600 -22.49 -5.80 17.76
N HIS A 601 -22.95 -6.12 16.54
CA HIS A 601 -22.69 -7.41 15.87
C HIS A 601 -21.19 -7.68 15.68
N PHE A 602 -20.42 -6.72 15.16
CA PHE A 602 -18.97 -6.91 14.96
C PHE A 602 -18.19 -6.97 16.27
N SER A 603 -18.71 -6.40 17.36
CA SER A 603 -18.11 -6.49 18.69
C SER A 603 -18.28 -7.88 19.30
N SER A 604 -19.44 -8.50 19.12
CA SER A 604 -19.80 -9.75 19.81
C SER A 604 -19.61 -11.01 18.96
N ALA A 605 -19.60 -10.90 17.64
CA ALA A 605 -19.49 -12.06 16.75
C ALA A 605 -18.09 -12.70 16.80
N ASP A 606 -18.07 -14.03 16.93
CA ASP A 606 -16.85 -14.83 16.82
C ASP A 606 -16.28 -14.83 15.39
N ASP A 607 -15.05 -15.32 15.24
CA ASP A 607 -14.32 -15.29 13.97
C ASP A 607 -14.95 -16.22 12.91
N ASP A 608 -15.60 -17.31 13.31
CA ASP A 608 -16.24 -18.25 12.39
C ASP A 608 -17.50 -17.63 11.76
N ALA A 609 -18.34 -16.99 12.58
CA ALA A 609 -19.52 -16.26 12.12
C ALA A 609 -19.16 -15.13 11.15
N ILE A 610 -18.08 -14.39 11.45
CA ILE A 610 -17.57 -13.35 10.56
C ILE A 610 -17.02 -13.93 9.27
N SER A 611 -16.21 -14.98 9.36
CA SER A 611 -15.63 -15.65 8.19
C SER A 611 -16.73 -16.17 7.25
N GLN A 612 -17.77 -16.82 7.77
CA GLN A 612 -18.86 -17.36 6.95
C GLN A 612 -19.59 -16.28 6.13
N LYS A 613 -19.82 -15.11 6.72
CA LYS A 613 -20.60 -14.02 6.09
C LYS A 613 -19.73 -13.08 5.24
N PHE A 614 -18.52 -12.77 5.72
CA PHE A 614 -17.69 -11.67 5.21
C PHE A 614 -16.36 -12.11 4.60
N SER A 615 -16.06 -13.42 4.55
CA SER A 615 -14.87 -13.92 3.85
C SER A 615 -14.92 -13.68 2.35
N ARG A 616 -13.78 -13.94 1.70
CA ARG A 616 -13.48 -13.46 0.35
C ARG A 616 -14.45 -14.02 -0.70
N LYS A 617 -15.29 -13.15 -1.25
CA LYS A 617 -16.10 -13.39 -2.45
C LYS A 617 -15.60 -12.50 -3.58
N PHE A 618 -15.41 -13.08 -4.77
CA PHE A 618 -14.71 -12.41 -5.87
C PHE A 618 -15.67 -11.58 -6.75
N GLY A 619 -15.16 -10.46 -7.25
CA GLY A 619 -15.87 -9.60 -8.20
C GLY A 619 -17.05 -8.83 -7.61
N GLU A 620 -17.84 -8.23 -8.50
CA GLU A 620 -18.97 -7.36 -8.15
C GLU A 620 -20.07 -8.08 -7.37
N GLY A 621 -20.34 -9.34 -7.70
CA GLY A 621 -21.31 -10.16 -6.95
C GLY A 621 -20.91 -10.37 -5.48
N GLY A 622 -19.60 -10.49 -5.21
CA GLY A 622 -19.08 -10.61 -3.85
C GLY A 622 -19.27 -9.36 -3.01
N VAL A 623 -19.09 -8.17 -3.61
CA VAL A 623 -19.34 -6.88 -2.93
C VAL A 623 -20.82 -6.72 -2.61
N LYS A 624 -21.70 -7.05 -3.57
CA LYS A 624 -23.15 -6.97 -3.39
C LYS A 624 -23.63 -7.89 -2.26
N GLU A 625 -23.14 -9.13 -2.22
CA GLU A 625 -23.49 -10.04 -1.12
C GLU A 625 -22.95 -9.57 0.22
N TYR A 626 -21.72 -9.03 0.27
CA TYR A 626 -21.17 -8.44 1.49
C TYR A 626 -22.10 -7.33 2.01
N LEU A 627 -22.53 -6.42 1.13
CA LEU A 627 -23.49 -5.37 1.47
C LEU A 627 -24.79 -5.97 2.02
N TYR A 628 -25.35 -7.00 1.39
CA TYR A 628 -26.58 -7.63 1.86
C TYR A 628 -26.44 -8.24 3.27
N HIS A 629 -25.30 -8.83 3.59
CA HIS A 629 -25.02 -9.28 4.95
C HIS A 629 -24.97 -8.12 5.95
N LEU A 630 -24.42 -6.95 5.57
CA LEU A 630 -24.47 -5.75 6.41
C LEU A 630 -25.90 -5.24 6.59
N LEU A 631 -26.68 -5.16 5.50
CA LEU A 631 -28.07 -4.72 5.53
C LEU A 631 -28.94 -5.64 6.40
N LYS A 632 -28.72 -6.96 6.34
CA LYS A 632 -29.45 -7.95 7.15
C LYS A 632 -29.31 -7.70 8.66
N VAL A 633 -28.11 -7.37 9.13
CA VAL A 633 -27.90 -7.06 10.56
C VAL A 633 -28.73 -5.87 11.02
N ILE A 634 -28.86 -4.84 10.19
CA ILE A 634 -29.68 -3.66 10.52
C ILE A 634 -31.17 -3.97 10.34
N HIS A 635 -31.53 -4.69 9.28
CA HIS A 635 -32.91 -5.08 8.97
C HIS A 635 -33.54 -5.93 10.08
N ASP A 636 -32.76 -6.80 10.72
CA ASP A 636 -33.23 -7.62 11.84
C ASP A 636 -33.69 -6.77 13.05
N VAL A 637 -33.20 -5.52 13.16
CA VAL A 637 -33.64 -4.53 14.15
C VAL A 637 -34.68 -3.55 13.56
N HIS A 638 -34.56 -3.23 12.28
CA HIS A 638 -35.43 -2.31 11.54
C HIS A 638 -36.05 -3.02 10.31
N PRO A 639 -37.18 -3.74 10.45
CA PRO A 639 -37.72 -4.59 9.39
C PRO A 639 -38.18 -3.87 8.11
N ASP A 640 -38.34 -2.54 8.14
CA ASP A 640 -38.65 -1.72 6.96
C ASP A 640 -37.39 -1.16 6.26
N PHE A 641 -36.18 -1.53 6.71
CA PHE A 641 -34.91 -1.08 6.15
C PHE A 641 -34.41 -1.99 5.03
N GLY A 642 -34.03 -1.38 3.90
CA GLY A 642 -33.31 -2.03 2.81
C GLY A 642 -33.99 -1.89 1.43
N PRO A 643 -33.22 -1.96 0.33
CA PRO A 643 -33.77 -1.85 -1.02
C PRO A 643 -34.55 -3.12 -1.40
N GLN A 644 -35.48 -2.99 -2.35
CA GLN A 644 -36.33 -4.09 -2.80
C GLN A 644 -35.53 -5.33 -3.25
N GLU A 645 -34.40 -5.12 -3.95
CA GLU A 645 -33.53 -6.22 -4.38
C GLU A 645 -32.94 -7.03 -3.22
N PHE A 646 -32.71 -6.40 -2.07
CA PHE A 646 -32.24 -7.06 -0.86
C PHE A 646 -33.38 -7.83 -0.17
N ILE A 647 -34.58 -7.26 -0.13
CA ILE A 647 -35.77 -7.94 0.41
C ILE A 647 -36.07 -9.23 -0.37
N THR A 648 -36.03 -9.16 -1.71
CA THR A 648 -36.16 -10.35 -2.56
C THR A 648 -35.06 -11.38 -2.31
N TRP A 649 -33.83 -10.93 -2.02
CA TRP A 649 -32.73 -11.83 -1.71
C TRP A 649 -32.91 -12.56 -0.37
N ILE A 650 -33.48 -11.90 0.65
CA ILE A 650 -33.84 -12.56 1.92
C ILE A 650 -34.92 -13.62 1.67
N SER A 651 -36.01 -13.25 0.98
CA SER A 651 -37.15 -14.16 0.79
C SER A 651 -36.80 -15.42 0.00
N GLN A 652 -35.85 -15.34 -0.94
CA GLN A 652 -35.36 -16.49 -1.69
C GLN A 652 -34.51 -17.44 -0.85
N ARG A 653 -33.79 -16.94 0.16
CA ARG A 653 -32.90 -17.74 1.03
C ARG A 653 -33.61 -18.34 2.24
N GLU A 654 -34.67 -17.69 2.72
CA GLU A 654 -35.45 -18.16 3.87
C GLU A 654 -36.65 -19.06 3.44
N SER A 655 -36.78 -19.38 2.14
CA SER A 655 -37.85 -20.25 1.63
C SER A 655 -37.56 -21.73 1.94
N ALA A 656 -38.37 -22.32 2.82
CA ALA A 656 -38.35 -23.76 3.14
C ALA A 656 -38.42 -24.66 1.89
N ARG A 657 -39.07 -24.20 0.81
CA ARG A 657 -39.18 -24.93 -0.47
C ARG A 657 -37.82 -25.12 -1.16
N VAL A 658 -36.89 -24.18 -1.00
CA VAL A 658 -35.55 -24.27 -1.60
C VAL A 658 -34.68 -25.27 -0.87
N ASP A 659 -34.80 -25.37 0.45
CA ASP A 659 -34.08 -26.39 1.22
C ASP A 659 -34.61 -27.79 0.95
N GLU A 660 -35.93 -27.96 0.82
CA GLU A 660 -36.55 -29.21 0.38
C GLU A 660 -36.12 -29.62 -1.04
N ALA A 661 -36.06 -28.66 -1.98
CA ALA A 661 -35.59 -28.91 -3.34
C ALA A 661 -34.12 -29.35 -3.37
N ASN A 662 -33.25 -28.68 -2.62
CA ASN A 662 -31.84 -29.06 -2.50
C ASN A 662 -31.66 -30.47 -1.92
N ALA A 663 -32.40 -30.81 -0.86
CA ALA A 663 -32.35 -32.12 -0.24
C ALA A 663 -32.82 -33.22 -1.20
N PHE A 664 -33.93 -32.98 -1.91
CA PHE A 664 -34.48 -33.92 -2.89
C PHE A 664 -33.51 -34.18 -4.05
N VAL A 665 -32.93 -33.13 -4.64
CA VAL A 665 -32.00 -33.24 -5.77
C VAL A 665 -30.71 -33.97 -5.37
N MET A 666 -30.21 -33.79 -4.15
CA MET A 666 -29.03 -34.56 -3.72
C MET A 666 -29.36 -36.04 -3.50
N ASN A 667 -30.49 -36.33 -2.84
CA ASN A 667 -30.90 -37.70 -2.55
C ASN A 667 -31.25 -38.50 -3.82
N LEU A 668 -31.92 -37.87 -4.79
CA LEU A 668 -32.34 -38.53 -6.02
C LEU A 668 -31.14 -38.94 -6.90
N SER A 669 -30.08 -38.13 -6.93
CA SER A 669 -28.85 -38.46 -7.68
C SER A 669 -28.19 -39.73 -7.16
N GLU A 670 -28.07 -39.85 -5.84
CA GLU A 670 -27.53 -41.05 -5.20
C GLU A 670 -28.39 -42.29 -5.51
N ARG A 671 -29.72 -42.16 -5.39
CA ARG A 671 -30.66 -43.25 -5.67
C ARG A 671 -30.60 -43.73 -7.11
N LEU A 672 -30.52 -42.81 -8.09
CA LEU A 672 -30.42 -43.16 -9.50
C LEU A 672 -29.11 -43.87 -9.83
N THR A 673 -27.99 -43.38 -9.32
CA THR A 673 -26.68 -44.01 -9.54
C THR A 673 -26.63 -45.41 -8.91
N ASN A 674 -27.10 -45.57 -7.68
CA ASN A 674 -27.14 -46.87 -7.01
C ASN A 674 -28.04 -47.85 -7.77
N TYR A 675 -29.25 -47.42 -8.16
CA TYR A 675 -30.16 -48.24 -8.94
C TYR A 675 -29.51 -48.75 -10.22
N VAL A 676 -28.89 -47.87 -11.03
CA VAL A 676 -28.22 -48.28 -12.27
C VAL A 676 -27.10 -49.29 -12.00
N ILE A 677 -26.24 -49.03 -11.02
CA ILE A 677 -25.13 -49.94 -10.69
C ILE A 677 -25.64 -51.30 -10.22
N GLU A 678 -26.64 -51.34 -9.33
CA GLU A 678 -27.21 -52.57 -8.80
C GLU A 678 -27.93 -53.38 -9.88
N THR A 679 -28.70 -52.71 -10.74
CA THR A 679 -29.35 -53.35 -11.90
C THR A 679 -28.32 -53.93 -12.86
N LEU A 680 -27.25 -53.21 -13.20
CA LEU A 680 -26.17 -53.74 -14.05
C LEU A 680 -25.49 -54.96 -13.41
N LYS A 681 -25.22 -54.92 -12.10
CA LYS A 681 -24.65 -56.04 -11.35
C LYS A 681 -25.57 -57.25 -11.36
N SER A 682 -26.88 -57.04 -11.27
CA SER A 682 -27.88 -58.10 -11.31
C SER A 682 -28.02 -58.75 -12.69
N ILE A 683 -27.93 -57.97 -13.77
CA ILE A 683 -28.14 -58.47 -15.15
C ILE A 683 -26.89 -59.15 -15.69
N HIS A 684 -25.75 -58.49 -15.57
CA HIS A 684 -24.50 -58.89 -16.24
C HIS A 684 -23.56 -59.66 -15.30
N GLY A 685 -23.77 -59.56 -13.98
CA GLY A 685 -23.00 -60.26 -12.96
C GLY A 685 -21.70 -59.55 -12.54
N THR A 686 -21.16 -59.98 -11.40
CA THR A 686 -19.93 -59.40 -10.79
C THR A 686 -18.70 -60.29 -10.97
N HIS A 687 -18.81 -61.37 -11.75
CA HIS A 687 -17.69 -62.25 -12.04
C HIS A 687 -16.65 -61.56 -12.94
N ILE A 688 -15.38 -61.92 -12.78
CA ILE A 688 -14.27 -61.32 -13.53
C ILE A 688 -14.11 -62.03 -14.88
N LEU A 689 -14.04 -61.24 -15.94
CA LEU A 689 -13.81 -61.71 -17.31
C LEU A 689 -12.30 -61.82 -17.61
N PRO A 690 -11.88 -62.48 -18.71
CA PRO A 690 -10.46 -62.62 -19.07
C PRO A 690 -9.69 -61.30 -19.22
N SER A 691 -10.39 -60.19 -19.43
CA SER A 691 -9.83 -58.83 -19.44
C SER A 691 -9.32 -58.34 -18.08
N GLY A 692 -9.76 -58.97 -16.98
CA GLY A 692 -9.55 -58.51 -15.60
C GLY A 692 -10.67 -57.61 -15.06
N ASP A 693 -11.66 -57.25 -15.87
CA ASP A 693 -12.80 -56.43 -15.48
C ASP A 693 -14.02 -57.28 -15.08
N ALA A 694 -14.88 -56.76 -14.21
CA ALA A 694 -16.13 -57.40 -13.85
C ALA A 694 -17.16 -57.33 -15.00
N ALA A 695 -17.98 -58.36 -15.17
CA ALA A 695 -18.92 -58.46 -16.30
C ALA A 695 -19.91 -57.27 -16.37
N PHE A 696 -20.44 -56.79 -15.24
CA PHE A 696 -21.28 -55.58 -15.22
C PHE A 696 -20.59 -54.31 -15.73
N TRP A 697 -19.27 -54.24 -15.59
CA TRP A 697 -18.48 -53.10 -16.06
C TRP A 697 -18.10 -53.26 -17.54
N GLU A 698 -17.61 -54.44 -17.92
CA GLU A 698 -17.13 -54.67 -19.28
C GLU A 698 -18.29 -54.80 -20.27
N VAL A 699 -19.30 -55.61 -19.94
CA VAL A 699 -20.47 -55.89 -20.81
C VAL A 699 -21.58 -54.88 -20.55
N GLY A 700 -21.87 -54.57 -19.28
CA GLY A 700 -22.98 -53.68 -18.91
C GLY A 700 -22.76 -52.20 -19.22
N VAL A 701 -21.52 -51.78 -19.49
CA VAL A 701 -21.18 -50.39 -19.90
C VAL A 701 -20.50 -50.42 -21.27
N GLU A 702 -21.26 -50.52 -22.35
CA GLU A 702 -20.71 -50.59 -23.71
C GLU A 702 -20.01 -49.28 -24.14
N SER A 703 -20.45 -48.13 -23.60
CA SER A 703 -19.89 -46.84 -23.94
C SER A 703 -18.42 -46.69 -23.50
N ARG A 704 -17.54 -46.57 -24.50
CA ARG A 704 -16.13 -46.23 -24.30
C ARG A 704 -15.95 -44.85 -23.66
N ARG A 705 -16.79 -43.87 -24.03
CA ARG A 705 -16.75 -42.51 -23.47
C ARG A 705 -16.95 -42.52 -21.96
N VAL A 706 -17.94 -43.29 -21.49
CA VAL A 706 -18.26 -43.43 -20.06
C VAL A 706 -17.11 -44.10 -19.31
N LYS A 707 -16.57 -45.20 -19.84
CA LYS A 707 -15.42 -45.91 -19.25
C LYS A 707 -14.18 -45.03 -19.13
N ASP A 708 -13.84 -44.29 -20.19
CA ASP A 708 -12.68 -43.39 -20.21
C ASP A 708 -12.85 -42.20 -19.23
N ASN A 709 -14.06 -41.63 -19.12
CA ASN A 709 -14.35 -40.53 -18.20
C ASN A 709 -14.21 -40.96 -16.73
N ALA A 710 -14.80 -42.10 -16.36
CA ALA A 710 -14.72 -42.65 -15.02
C ALA A 710 -13.27 -43.02 -14.64
N TYR A 711 -12.52 -43.62 -15.57
CA TYR A 711 -11.12 -43.95 -15.34
C TYR A 711 -10.26 -42.70 -15.13
N ARG A 712 -10.43 -41.65 -15.95
CA ARG A 712 -9.70 -40.39 -15.79
C ARG A 712 -9.93 -39.77 -14.41
N LYS A 713 -11.17 -39.67 -13.96
CA LYS A 713 -11.51 -39.10 -12.65
C LYS A 713 -10.95 -39.91 -11.49
N GLN A 714 -10.98 -41.24 -11.60
CA GLN A 714 -10.35 -42.11 -10.61
C GLN A 714 -8.83 -41.86 -10.50
N GLN A 715 -8.17 -41.52 -11.60
CA GLN A 715 -6.73 -41.23 -11.60
C GLN A 715 -6.39 -39.85 -11.02
N GLU A 716 -7.30 -38.87 -11.13
CA GLU A 716 -7.19 -37.54 -10.53
C GLU A 716 -7.25 -37.57 -8.99
N ASP A 717 -7.87 -38.61 -8.42
CA ASP A 717 -7.89 -38.83 -6.97
C ASP A 717 -6.57 -39.39 -6.42
N LYS A 718 -6.19 -38.90 -5.23
CA LYS A 718 -5.04 -39.40 -4.47
C LYS A 718 -5.19 -40.90 -4.23
N GLN A 719 -4.09 -41.64 -4.34
CA GLN A 719 -4.08 -43.11 -4.28
C GLN A 719 -4.84 -43.69 -3.07
N GLU A 720 -4.69 -43.08 -1.90
CA GLU A 720 -5.36 -43.49 -0.65
C GLU A 720 -6.89 -43.31 -0.64
N ARG A 721 -7.46 -42.54 -1.58
CA ARG A 721 -8.88 -42.20 -1.65
C ARG A 721 -9.61 -42.78 -2.86
N ARG A 722 -8.91 -43.56 -3.69
CA ARG A 722 -9.49 -44.12 -4.92
C ARG A 722 -10.59 -45.12 -4.62
N LYS A 723 -11.80 -44.82 -5.08
CA LYS A 723 -12.97 -45.71 -5.08
C LYS A 723 -13.02 -46.62 -6.32
N PRO A 724 -13.94 -47.61 -6.39
CA PRO A 724 -14.22 -48.39 -7.60
C PRO A 724 -14.62 -47.50 -8.79
N ARG A 725 -14.42 -47.97 -10.02
CA ARG A 725 -14.61 -47.16 -11.25
C ARG A 725 -16.05 -46.68 -11.42
N GLU A 726 -17.03 -47.48 -11.04
CA GLU A 726 -18.44 -47.13 -11.08
C GLU A 726 -18.83 -45.99 -10.11
N ALA A 727 -18.01 -45.71 -9.10
CA ALA A 727 -18.26 -44.60 -8.17
C ALA A 727 -18.02 -43.21 -8.79
N TYR A 728 -17.49 -43.14 -10.01
CA TYR A 728 -17.16 -41.89 -10.71
C TYR A 728 -18.10 -41.56 -11.87
N PHE A 729 -19.21 -42.29 -12.03
CA PHE A 729 -20.23 -41.96 -13.03
C PHE A 729 -20.85 -40.58 -12.78
N ASP A 730 -20.97 -39.78 -13.84
CA ASP A 730 -21.86 -38.61 -13.83
C ASP A 730 -23.30 -39.02 -14.15
N LEU A 731 -24.28 -38.18 -13.78
CA LEU A 731 -25.68 -38.37 -14.19
C LEU A 731 -25.86 -38.53 -15.70
N ILE A 732 -25.08 -37.78 -16.48
CA ILE A 732 -25.15 -37.86 -17.96
C ILE A 732 -24.60 -39.19 -18.48
N ASP A 733 -23.72 -39.84 -17.71
CA ASP A 733 -23.23 -41.17 -18.05
C ASP A 733 -24.32 -42.22 -17.81
N LEU A 734 -25.20 -42.02 -16.82
CA LEU A 734 -26.35 -42.89 -16.58
C LEU A 734 -27.30 -42.92 -17.78
N GLU A 735 -27.62 -41.75 -18.36
CA GLU A 735 -28.45 -41.66 -19.57
C GLU A 735 -27.87 -42.51 -20.72
N GLU A 736 -26.55 -42.48 -20.88
CA GLU A 736 -25.88 -43.24 -21.94
C GLU A 736 -25.79 -44.74 -21.63
N ILE A 737 -25.69 -45.13 -20.36
CA ILE A 737 -25.72 -46.52 -19.92
C ILE A 737 -27.10 -47.13 -20.14
N VAL A 738 -28.16 -46.47 -19.68
CA VAL A 738 -29.51 -47.06 -19.68
C VAL A 738 -30.05 -47.26 -21.09
N LYS A 739 -29.69 -46.39 -22.05
CA LYS A 739 -30.16 -46.49 -23.44
C LYS A 739 -29.42 -47.53 -24.30
N GLN A 740 -28.40 -48.20 -23.76
CA GLN A 740 -27.69 -49.27 -24.46
C GLN A 740 -28.64 -50.44 -24.75
N LYS A 741 -28.43 -51.10 -25.89
CA LYS A 741 -29.35 -52.14 -26.39
C LYS A 741 -29.46 -53.33 -25.43
N ASN A 742 -28.37 -53.66 -24.74
CA ASN A 742 -28.29 -54.73 -23.75
C ASN A 742 -28.83 -54.34 -22.35
N ASN A 743 -29.24 -53.09 -22.17
CA ASN A 743 -29.66 -52.53 -20.88
C ASN A 743 -31.12 -52.04 -20.88
N TRP A 744 -31.59 -51.48 -22.00
CA TRP A 744 -32.83 -50.67 -22.04
C TRP A 744 -34.07 -51.36 -21.45
N ASP A 745 -34.30 -52.62 -21.79
CA ASP A 745 -35.49 -53.36 -21.35
C ASP A 745 -35.58 -53.47 -19.80
N HIS A 746 -34.45 -53.35 -19.11
CA HIS A 746 -34.38 -53.37 -17.64
C HIS A 746 -34.51 -51.98 -16.99
N PHE A 747 -34.31 -50.92 -17.78
CA PHE A 747 -34.35 -49.53 -17.30
C PHE A 747 -35.60 -48.76 -17.77
N GLU A 748 -36.30 -49.26 -18.79
CA GLU A 748 -37.43 -48.58 -19.44
C GLU A 748 -38.50 -48.13 -18.45
N TYR A 749 -38.92 -49.00 -17.53
CA TYR A 749 -39.97 -48.69 -16.56
C TYR A 749 -39.69 -47.42 -15.72
N ILE A 750 -38.44 -47.27 -15.27
CA ILE A 750 -38.02 -46.14 -14.45
C ILE A 750 -37.70 -44.92 -15.30
N PHE A 751 -36.89 -45.11 -16.34
CA PHE A 751 -36.24 -44.00 -17.02
C PHE A 751 -37.07 -43.41 -18.17
N ASN A 752 -37.98 -44.18 -18.77
CA ASN A 752 -38.76 -43.72 -19.93
C ASN A 752 -39.97 -42.88 -19.48
N MET A 753 -39.76 -41.58 -19.28
CA MET A 753 -40.77 -40.65 -18.75
C MET A 753 -40.92 -39.42 -19.65
N PRO A 754 -42.02 -39.29 -20.41
CA PRO A 754 -42.24 -38.13 -21.28
C PRO A 754 -42.52 -36.88 -20.44
N MET A 755 -41.79 -35.79 -20.71
CA MET A 755 -42.16 -34.48 -20.19
C MET A 755 -43.33 -33.90 -21.00
N GLU A 756 -44.13 -33.01 -20.40
CA GLU A 756 -45.33 -32.44 -21.04
C GLU A 756 -45.03 -31.69 -22.35
N ASP A 757 -43.85 -31.07 -22.44
CA ASP A 757 -43.36 -30.29 -23.57
C ASP A 757 -42.62 -31.14 -24.62
N GLU A 758 -42.51 -32.45 -24.42
CA GLU A 758 -41.74 -33.34 -25.28
C GLU A 758 -42.58 -33.89 -26.46
N LYS A 759 -41.95 -34.00 -27.64
CA LYS A 759 -42.61 -34.55 -28.83
C LYS A 759 -43.00 -36.02 -28.61
N LYS A 760 -44.27 -36.34 -28.84
CA LYS A 760 -44.81 -37.71 -28.76
C LYS A 760 -44.20 -38.61 -29.85
N GLY A 761 -43.97 -39.87 -29.50
CA GLY A 761 -43.47 -40.92 -30.40
C GLY A 761 -41.96 -41.19 -30.33
N LYS A 762 -41.24 -40.66 -29.33
CA LYS A 762 -39.83 -40.99 -29.11
C LYS A 762 -39.68 -42.40 -28.54
N LYS A 763 -38.60 -43.09 -28.92
CA LYS A 763 -38.20 -44.39 -28.35
C LYS A 763 -37.68 -44.27 -26.91
N TYR A 764 -37.01 -43.15 -26.60
CA TYR A 764 -36.41 -42.88 -25.30
C TYR A 764 -36.83 -41.47 -24.84
N TYR A 765 -37.58 -41.40 -23.74
CA TYR A 765 -37.94 -40.16 -23.06
C TYR A 765 -36.99 -39.93 -21.87
N LEU A 766 -35.78 -39.43 -22.18
CA LEU A 766 -34.69 -39.23 -21.22
C LEU A 766 -34.28 -37.76 -21.05
N ASP A 767 -34.94 -36.83 -21.77
CA ASP A 767 -34.60 -35.40 -21.77
C ASP A 767 -34.69 -34.79 -20.35
N TRP A 768 -35.53 -35.36 -19.48
CA TRP A 768 -35.64 -34.99 -18.06
C TRP A 768 -34.32 -35.17 -17.28
N ILE A 769 -33.45 -36.11 -17.68
CA ILE A 769 -32.14 -36.35 -17.01
C ILE A 769 -31.21 -35.16 -17.25
N SER A 770 -31.24 -34.59 -18.46
CA SER A 770 -30.45 -33.41 -18.80
C SER A 770 -30.91 -32.19 -17.99
N ARG A 771 -32.23 -31.93 -17.96
CA ARG A 771 -32.84 -30.86 -17.16
C ARG A 771 -32.54 -31.03 -15.67
N TYR A 772 -32.69 -32.25 -15.15
CA TYR A 772 -32.34 -32.56 -13.77
C TYR A 772 -30.86 -32.35 -13.44
N ASN A 773 -29.95 -32.69 -14.36
CA ASN A 773 -28.51 -32.50 -14.18
C ASN A 773 -28.13 -31.00 -14.10
N GLU A 774 -28.85 -30.12 -14.80
CA GLU A 774 -28.70 -28.67 -14.67
C GLU A 774 -29.11 -28.20 -13.26
N LEU A 775 -30.25 -28.66 -12.75
CA LEU A 775 -30.75 -28.33 -11.41
C LEU A 775 -29.88 -28.90 -10.29
N ARG A 776 -29.28 -30.08 -10.48
CA ARG A 776 -28.28 -30.63 -9.55
C ARG A 776 -27.05 -29.75 -9.45
N ARG A 777 -26.62 -29.12 -10.55
CA ARG A 777 -25.49 -28.17 -10.50
C ARG A 777 -25.82 -26.91 -9.69
N VAL A 778 -27.10 -26.54 -9.58
CA VAL A 778 -27.57 -25.48 -8.69
C VAL A 778 -27.38 -25.89 -7.21
N ALA A 779 -27.83 -27.10 -6.84
CA ALA A 779 -27.65 -27.63 -5.48
C ALA A 779 -26.18 -27.89 -5.12
N ALA A 780 -25.37 -28.42 -6.05
CA ALA A 780 -23.99 -28.82 -5.81
C ALA A 780 -23.00 -27.66 -5.78
N HIS A 781 -23.33 -26.54 -6.42
CA HIS A 781 -22.52 -25.33 -6.46
C HIS A 781 -23.35 -24.13 -6.03
N LYS A 782 -23.84 -24.17 -4.77
CA LYS A 782 -24.60 -23.07 -4.16
C LYS A 782 -23.82 -21.76 -4.32
N ASN A 783 -24.36 -20.87 -5.14
CA ASN A 783 -23.84 -19.52 -5.37
C ASN A 783 -25.02 -18.61 -5.75
N ASN A 784 -24.95 -17.33 -5.41
CA ASN A 784 -26.07 -16.38 -5.44
C ASN A 784 -26.62 -16.07 -6.83
N MET A 785 -25.97 -16.52 -7.89
CA MET A 785 -26.46 -16.37 -9.27
C MET A 785 -27.17 -17.61 -9.79
N ARG A 786 -27.19 -18.71 -9.02
CA ARG A 786 -27.84 -19.96 -9.38
C ARG A 786 -28.89 -20.26 -8.33
N THR A 787 -30.12 -19.88 -8.63
CA THR A 787 -31.32 -20.14 -7.82
C THR A 787 -32.31 -20.95 -8.65
N TYR A 788 -33.21 -21.66 -7.98
CA TYR A 788 -34.37 -22.26 -8.65
C TYR A 788 -35.35 -21.18 -9.06
N THR A 789 -35.84 -21.25 -10.30
CA THR A 789 -37.05 -20.55 -10.75
C THR A 789 -38.30 -21.29 -10.27
N GLU A 790 -39.48 -20.70 -10.41
CA GLU A 790 -40.74 -21.42 -10.10
C GLU A 790 -40.92 -22.64 -11.01
N GLU A 791 -40.61 -22.51 -12.31
CA GLU A 791 -40.64 -23.62 -13.27
C GLU A 791 -39.67 -24.76 -12.88
N ASP A 792 -38.54 -24.44 -12.26
CA ASP A 792 -37.60 -25.45 -11.76
C ASP A 792 -38.18 -26.21 -10.56
N ILE A 793 -38.88 -25.51 -9.66
CA ILE A 793 -39.53 -26.14 -8.51
C ILE A 793 -40.69 -27.03 -8.97
N GLU A 794 -41.51 -26.57 -9.92
CA GLU A 794 -42.60 -27.37 -10.51
C GLU A 794 -42.08 -28.64 -11.20
N PHE A 795 -40.97 -28.52 -11.96
CA PHE A 795 -40.31 -29.68 -12.56
C PHE A 795 -39.80 -30.68 -11.50
N LEU A 796 -39.21 -30.20 -10.40
CA LEU A 796 -38.74 -31.07 -9.32
C LEU A 796 -39.90 -31.76 -8.58
N ASP A 797 -41.03 -31.08 -8.43
CA ASP A 797 -42.25 -31.66 -7.84
C ASP A 797 -42.86 -32.73 -8.75
N TRP A 798 -42.93 -32.49 -10.07
CA TRP A 798 -43.33 -33.51 -11.06
C TRP A 798 -42.39 -34.72 -11.06
N LEU A 799 -41.08 -34.48 -11.05
CA LEU A 799 -40.09 -35.56 -11.02
C LEU A 799 -40.22 -36.38 -9.74
N ARG A 800 -40.51 -35.72 -8.60
CA ARG A 800 -40.77 -36.38 -7.33
C ARG A 800 -42.01 -37.27 -7.40
N SER A 801 -43.11 -36.82 -8.01
CA SER A 801 -44.34 -37.61 -8.12
C SER A 801 -44.21 -38.80 -9.07
N GLU A 802 -43.49 -38.65 -10.18
CA GLU A 802 -43.34 -39.71 -11.18
C GLU A 802 -42.28 -40.77 -10.80
N LEU A 803 -41.14 -40.33 -10.29
CA LEU A 803 -39.95 -41.18 -10.14
C LEU A 803 -39.84 -41.83 -8.76
N THR A 804 -40.29 -41.14 -7.70
CA THR A 804 -40.18 -41.66 -6.33
C THR A 804 -40.99 -42.95 -6.12
N PRO A 805 -42.23 -43.10 -6.63
CA PRO A 805 -42.98 -44.35 -6.52
C PRO A 805 -42.30 -45.51 -7.26
N LYS A 806 -41.80 -45.27 -8.48
CA LYS A 806 -41.12 -46.27 -9.31
C LYS A 806 -39.84 -46.80 -8.68
N LEU A 807 -39.06 -45.92 -8.03
CA LEU A 807 -37.85 -46.33 -7.31
C LEU A 807 -38.14 -47.03 -5.97
N LYS A 808 -39.36 -46.93 -5.42
CA LYS A 808 -39.78 -47.66 -4.20
C LYS A 808 -40.39 -49.03 -4.50
N SER A 809 -40.96 -49.23 -5.70
CA SER A 809 -41.55 -50.52 -6.09
C SER A 809 -40.52 -51.61 -6.42
N ILE A 810 -39.22 -51.28 -6.39
CA ILE A 810 -38.11 -52.17 -6.80
C ILE A 810 -37.08 -52.35 -5.66
N SER A 811 -37.27 -51.70 -4.50
CA SER A 811 -36.42 -51.86 -3.30
C SER A 811 -36.87 -52.99 -2.40
#